data_AF-A0A954HPF6-F1
#
_entry.id   AF-A0A954HPF6-F1
#
_cell.length_a   1.000
_cell.length_b   1.000
_cell.length_c   1.000
_cell.angle_alpha   90.00
_cell.angle_beta   90.00
_cell.angle_gamma   90.00
#
_symmetry.space_group_name_H-M   'P 1'
#
loop_
_entity.id
_entity.type
_entity.pdbx_description
1 polymer ?
#
loop_
_entity_poly.entity_id
_entity_poly.type
_entity_poly.pdbx_seq_one_letter_code
_entity_poly.pdbx_strand_id
1 'polypeptide(L)'
;MFPKFNRKPRRRKSNLRHQVSRQSELAEERVLLSAAPIDGTGNNIENPDWGSTGETFLRLAPTDYSDGISEVGGEDRPSAREISNAISDSGGEDIISQRLLSAMIYAWGQFVDHDITQTIGGSGETTSIAVPTGDPWFDPSGSGTQTIDTMRSGYDPATGTDASNPRQQVNNITAFLDGSMVYGSTEETAAALRTFQGGLLKTSDGNLLPRNDAATFPEGTLAMDNENPFVSGDHLFAAGDSRANENVELTSLHTLFVREHNLQAGRIAAEHPDYSDEEIYQAARSVVIAEIQAITYNEWLPSLLGRGALDRYQGYDPTVNPGISNEFATAAFRFGHSQLGDDVEFLDDDGLEAHDEVALSEAFFNPDLLSETGIDSILKYLSADPSSEVDPIVVDSVRNFLFGPPGAGGLDLASLNIQRGRDHGLADYNTTRESFGLPRVTSFAEITSDPELQSGLESLYGTVDNIDLWVGGLAEDHLPGSSLGETFQTIIVDQFERLRDGDRFWYQNQFSGRELAQLERTSLSDIIERNTELTSIQRNAFVFRAEISGAVSVDQNRNGRPDRRERPAAGAEVRLINTDDGSVVATAVTDRAGRFSFGVADGLRTGVYQITVTDAAGETLAASRDVAVTGGDDFEHVRLSVPATRPAPTQAAPPRRDSTGRQMPTGTPSGNSRSAERNRQQTAAVRSGLPSRQRRSANAASSGRPQQTSMTSTPAADTTQNAAGDRGSMLDLMFQQLSVVGLNDLEQSPVRGRHGR
;
A
#
# COMPACT_ATOMS: atom_id res chain seq x y z
N MET A 1 12.27 57.69 -42.32
CA MET A 1 11.93 57.75 -43.76
C MET A 1 11.14 56.49 -44.10
N PHE A 2 9.86 56.64 -44.43
CA PHE A 2 8.95 55.58 -44.94
C PHE A 2 9.32 55.27 -46.42
N PRO A 3 9.02 54.07 -47.00
CA PRO A 3 7.64 53.61 -47.14
C PRO A 3 7.34 52.10 -47.00
N LYS A 4 6.10 51.85 -46.55
CA LYS A 4 5.30 50.63 -46.78
C LYS A 4 4.72 50.68 -48.20
N PHE A 5 4.50 49.52 -48.85
CA PHE A 5 3.20 49.19 -49.45
C PHE A 5 3.05 47.68 -49.66
N ASN A 6 1.79 47.25 -49.53
CA ASN A 6 1.27 45.92 -49.29
C ASN A 6 0.31 45.56 -50.46
N ARG A 7 0.24 44.28 -50.90
CA ARG A 7 -1.01 43.55 -51.29
C ARG A 7 -0.75 42.19 -51.98
N LYS A 8 -0.93 41.09 -51.21
CA LYS A 8 -1.94 39.98 -51.31
C LYS A 8 -2.24 39.23 -52.64
N PRO A 9 -2.81 37.99 -52.60
CA PRO A 9 -2.14 36.76 -53.04
C PRO A 9 -2.83 35.99 -54.20
N ARG A 10 -2.11 35.04 -54.82
CA ARG A 10 -2.64 34.13 -55.86
C ARG A 10 -2.95 32.74 -55.28
N ARG A 11 -4.23 32.35 -55.36
CA ARG A 11 -4.73 30.97 -55.24
C ARG A 11 -4.09 30.07 -56.31
N ARG A 12 -3.69 28.85 -55.93
CA ARG A 12 -3.65 27.71 -56.86
C ARG A 12 -4.20 26.45 -56.19
N LYS A 13 -4.99 25.73 -56.99
CA LYS A 13 -5.87 24.62 -56.66
C LYS A 13 -5.08 23.33 -56.38
N SER A 14 -5.68 22.52 -55.52
CA SER A 14 -5.39 21.12 -55.21
C SER A 14 -5.20 20.25 -56.44
N ASN A 15 -4.16 19.40 -56.43
CA ASN A 15 -4.12 18.16 -57.17
C ASN A 15 -3.73 17.04 -56.21
N LEU A 16 -4.71 16.20 -55.88
CA LEU A 16 -4.53 14.86 -55.35
C LEU A 16 -3.70 14.07 -56.37
N ARG A 17 -2.53 13.57 -55.94
CA ARG A 17 -1.80 12.38 -56.41
C ARG A 17 -0.34 12.49 -55.97
N HIS A 18 -0.12 12.25 -54.67
CA HIS A 18 1.12 11.68 -54.10
C HIS A 18 0.90 11.47 -52.59
N GLN A 19 -0.19 10.77 -52.27
CA GLN A 19 -0.53 10.30 -50.93
C GLN A 19 -0.44 8.77 -50.93
N VAL A 20 0.64 8.25 -51.53
CA VAL A 20 1.00 6.83 -51.57
C VAL A 20 2.48 6.77 -51.27
N SER A 21 2.77 6.63 -49.98
CA SER A 21 4.06 6.21 -49.39
C SER A 21 3.96 6.03 -47.87
N ARG A 22 2.78 6.22 -47.24
CA ARG A 22 2.43 5.67 -45.92
C ARG A 22 2.06 4.17 -45.97
N GLN A 23 2.55 3.46 -46.98
CA GLN A 23 2.27 2.03 -47.20
C GLN A 23 3.54 1.16 -47.20
N SER A 24 4.65 1.68 -46.68
CA SER A 24 5.88 0.89 -46.45
C SER A 24 6.19 0.64 -44.96
N GLU A 25 5.31 1.06 -44.04
CA GLU A 25 5.34 0.68 -42.60
C GLU A 25 4.51 -0.60 -42.33
N LEU A 26 4.27 -1.41 -43.37
CA LEU A 26 3.46 -2.63 -43.32
C LEU A 26 4.21 -3.83 -43.92
N ALA A 27 5.52 -3.90 -43.70
CA ALA A 27 6.34 -5.03 -44.17
C ALA A 27 7.41 -5.48 -43.16
N GLU A 28 7.20 -5.20 -41.88
CA GLU A 28 7.44 -6.24 -40.90
C GLU A 28 6.07 -6.87 -40.66
N GLU A 29 6.05 -8.19 -40.62
CA GLU A 29 4.95 -8.96 -40.08
C GLU A 29 4.65 -8.33 -38.72
N ARG A 30 3.61 -7.49 -38.64
CA ARG A 30 3.09 -7.04 -37.34
C ARG A 30 2.57 -8.31 -36.75
N VAL A 31 3.45 -8.95 -35.99
CA VAL A 31 3.20 -10.23 -35.33
C VAL A 31 1.85 -10.03 -34.67
N LEU A 32 0.87 -10.86 -35.04
CA LEU A 32 -0.32 -11.06 -34.22
C LEU A 32 0.18 -11.11 -32.78
N LEU A 33 -0.13 -10.10 -31.96
CA LEU A 33 -0.01 -10.13 -30.49
C LEU A 33 0.93 -11.25 -30.00
N SER A 34 2.24 -11.15 -30.28
CA SER A 34 3.16 -12.15 -29.71
C SER A 34 3.19 -11.81 -28.24
N ALA A 35 2.40 -12.52 -27.45
CA ALA A 35 2.47 -12.39 -26.02
C ALA A 35 3.89 -12.72 -25.56
N ALA A 36 4.31 -12.07 -24.47
CA ALA A 36 5.57 -12.40 -23.83
C ALA A 36 5.58 -13.91 -23.51
N PRO A 37 6.69 -14.63 -23.74
CA PRO A 37 6.84 -16.02 -23.29
C PRO A 37 6.47 -16.15 -21.79
N ILE A 38 5.82 -17.23 -21.39
CA ILE A 38 5.39 -17.43 -19.99
C ILE A 38 6.60 -17.55 -19.05
N ASP A 39 7.69 -18.14 -19.52
CA ASP A 39 8.93 -18.35 -18.76
C ASP A 39 10.01 -17.28 -19.03
N GLY A 40 9.68 -16.26 -19.84
CA GLY A 40 10.60 -15.21 -20.29
C GLY A 40 11.58 -15.63 -21.41
N THR A 41 11.68 -16.92 -21.76
CA THR A 41 12.69 -17.42 -22.71
C THR A 41 12.48 -16.86 -24.12
N GLY A 42 13.53 -16.30 -24.70
CA GLY A 42 13.51 -15.72 -26.04
C GLY A 42 12.96 -14.29 -26.10
N ASN A 43 12.84 -13.61 -24.96
CA ASN A 43 12.61 -12.16 -24.94
C ASN A 43 13.74 -11.45 -25.71
N ASN A 44 14.99 -11.64 -25.29
CA ASN A 44 16.14 -11.17 -26.05
C ASN A 44 16.50 -12.17 -27.18
N ILE A 45 16.75 -11.68 -28.39
CA ILE A 45 17.01 -12.53 -29.57
C ILE A 45 18.44 -13.12 -29.55
N GLU A 46 19.41 -12.35 -29.09
CA GLU A 46 20.82 -12.75 -29.07
C GLU A 46 21.19 -13.52 -27.80
N ASN A 47 20.50 -13.23 -26.70
CA ASN A 47 20.67 -13.88 -25.40
C ASN A 47 19.32 -14.40 -24.89
N PRO A 48 18.81 -15.53 -25.43
CA PRO A 48 17.45 -16.00 -25.15
C PRO A 48 17.10 -16.22 -23.68
N ASP A 49 18.09 -16.54 -22.85
CA ASP A 49 17.89 -16.84 -21.43
C ASP A 49 17.90 -15.57 -20.54
N TRP A 50 18.25 -14.40 -21.08
CA TRP A 50 18.28 -13.18 -20.26
C TRP A 50 16.89 -12.82 -19.73
N GLY A 51 16.75 -12.91 -18.40
CA GLY A 51 15.52 -12.61 -17.68
C GLY A 51 14.50 -13.75 -17.66
N SER A 52 14.83 -14.94 -18.18
CA SER A 52 13.97 -16.11 -18.02
C SER A 52 14.00 -16.67 -16.60
N THR A 53 13.03 -17.52 -16.28
CA THR A 53 13.01 -18.27 -15.01
C THR A 53 14.30 -19.08 -14.81
N GLY A 54 14.77 -19.19 -13.57
CA GLY A 54 15.92 -20.02 -13.21
C GLY A 54 17.28 -19.38 -13.44
N GLU A 55 17.34 -18.14 -13.93
CA GLU A 55 18.59 -17.40 -14.07
C GLU A 55 19.13 -16.92 -12.71
N THR A 56 20.45 -16.84 -12.58
CA THR A 56 21.09 -16.24 -11.40
C THR A 56 20.85 -14.74 -11.36
N PHE A 57 20.71 -14.17 -10.16
CA PHE A 57 20.74 -12.71 -10.01
C PHE A 57 22.05 -12.13 -10.54
N LEU A 58 21.97 -10.95 -11.15
CA LEU A 58 23.14 -10.16 -11.51
C LEU A 58 23.87 -9.69 -10.26
N ARG A 59 25.19 -9.51 -10.38
CA ARG A 59 26.04 -8.92 -9.34
C ARG A 59 26.58 -7.59 -9.85
N LEU A 60 26.10 -6.50 -9.26
CA LEU A 60 26.58 -5.15 -9.59
C LEU A 60 27.64 -4.67 -8.59
N ALA A 61 27.62 -5.20 -7.36
CA ALA A 61 28.69 -5.10 -6.38
C ALA A 61 29.44 -6.44 -6.25
N PRO A 62 30.70 -6.44 -5.75
CA PRO A 62 31.40 -7.68 -5.45
C PRO A 62 30.68 -8.50 -4.36
N THR A 63 30.87 -9.82 -4.35
CA THR A 63 30.37 -10.67 -3.26
C THR A 63 31.21 -10.52 -2.00
N ASP A 64 30.56 -10.53 -0.83
CA ASP A 64 31.18 -10.39 0.50
C ASP A 64 30.87 -11.61 1.40
N TYR A 65 31.25 -12.80 0.91
CA TYR A 65 31.23 -14.03 1.70
C TYR A 65 32.44 -14.11 2.62
N SER A 66 32.30 -14.66 3.84
CA SER A 66 33.38 -14.68 4.84
C SER A 66 34.60 -15.49 4.39
N ASP A 67 34.38 -16.58 3.64
CA ASP A 67 35.42 -17.38 2.98
C ASP A 67 35.73 -16.93 1.54
N GLY A 68 35.02 -15.92 1.03
CA GLY A 68 35.04 -15.48 -0.37
C GLY A 68 34.37 -16.44 -1.35
N ILE A 69 33.65 -17.46 -0.88
CA ILE A 69 33.04 -18.51 -1.71
C ILE A 69 31.55 -18.65 -1.43
N SER A 70 31.17 -18.97 -0.18
CA SER A 70 29.80 -19.33 0.18
C SER A 70 29.45 -19.24 1.67
N GLU A 71 30.43 -19.09 2.57
CA GLU A 71 30.17 -18.92 4.01
C GLU A 71 29.53 -17.54 4.27
N VAL A 72 28.46 -17.53 5.08
CA VAL A 72 27.62 -16.35 5.31
C VAL A 72 28.46 -15.15 5.75
N GLY A 73 28.26 -14.00 5.09
CA GLY A 73 29.02 -12.79 5.35
C GLY A 73 28.68 -12.11 6.69
N GLY A 74 29.44 -11.06 7.03
CA GLY A 74 29.16 -10.19 8.17
C GLY A 74 29.38 -10.81 9.55
N GLU A 75 30.26 -11.82 9.67
CA GLU A 75 30.65 -12.43 10.96
C GLU A 75 31.35 -11.44 11.92
N ASP A 76 31.88 -10.35 11.37
CA ASP A 76 32.50 -9.24 12.10
C ASP A 76 31.53 -8.10 12.45
N ARG A 77 30.24 -8.24 12.10
CA ARG A 77 29.16 -7.29 12.41
C ARG A 77 28.33 -7.80 13.60
N PRO A 78 27.60 -6.93 14.31
CA PRO A 78 26.66 -7.36 15.35
C PRO A 78 25.61 -8.34 14.80
N SER A 79 24.94 -9.07 15.70
CA SER A 79 23.86 -9.96 15.27
C SER A 79 22.73 -9.15 14.64
N ALA A 80 22.05 -9.74 13.65
CA ALA A 80 20.94 -9.06 12.97
C ALA A 80 19.83 -8.63 13.96
N ARG A 81 19.58 -9.43 15.01
CA ARG A 81 18.63 -9.09 16.08
C ARG A 81 19.10 -7.97 16.98
N GLU A 82 20.38 -7.88 17.27
CA GLU A 82 20.94 -6.74 18.00
C GLU A 82 20.75 -5.44 17.21
N ILE A 83 20.98 -5.47 15.90
CA ILE A 83 20.76 -4.32 15.01
C ILE A 83 19.26 -3.96 14.99
N SER A 84 18.37 -4.92 14.73
CA SER A 84 16.92 -4.70 14.73
C SER A 84 16.42 -4.05 16.03
N ASN A 85 16.85 -4.56 17.19
CA ASN A 85 16.47 -4.00 18.49
C ASN A 85 16.95 -2.55 18.69
N ALA A 86 18.08 -2.18 18.09
CA ALA A 86 18.72 -0.89 18.33
C ALA A 86 18.21 0.23 17.40
N ILE A 87 17.77 -0.08 16.18
CA ILE A 87 17.40 0.93 15.19
C ILE A 87 16.05 0.70 14.50
N SER A 88 15.43 -0.47 14.65
CA SER A 88 14.16 -0.80 13.98
C SER A 88 12.95 -0.80 14.91
N ASP A 89 13.13 -0.48 16.19
CA ASP A 89 12.03 -0.38 17.15
C ASP A 89 11.25 0.94 16.96
N SER A 90 9.94 0.85 16.74
CA SER A 90 9.08 2.04 16.62
C SER A 90 8.81 2.72 17.96
N GLY A 91 9.07 2.05 19.09
CA GLY A 91 8.69 2.54 20.40
C GLY A 91 7.17 2.70 20.59
N GLY A 92 6.37 2.10 19.69
CA GLY A 92 4.93 2.30 19.61
C GLY A 92 4.50 3.61 18.95
N GLU A 93 5.41 4.30 18.26
CA GLU A 93 5.08 5.48 17.44
C GLU A 93 4.74 5.05 16.01
N ASP A 94 3.64 5.60 15.47
CA ASP A 94 3.32 5.50 14.05
C ASP A 94 3.83 6.76 13.33
N ILE A 95 4.86 6.59 12.51
CA ILE A 95 5.45 7.67 11.71
C ILE A 95 4.90 7.58 10.31
N ILE A 96 3.89 8.39 10.01
CA ILE A 96 3.32 8.45 8.67
C ILE A 96 4.30 9.04 7.65
N SER A 97 4.18 8.62 6.39
CA SER A 97 5.00 9.16 5.31
C SER A 97 4.84 10.68 5.15
N GLN A 98 5.95 11.42 5.14
CA GLN A 98 5.98 12.86 4.88
C GLN A 98 5.43 13.25 3.51
N ARG A 99 5.42 12.31 2.57
CA ARG A 99 4.88 12.49 1.21
C ARG A 99 3.40 12.15 1.11
N LEU A 100 2.80 11.68 2.21
CA LEU A 100 1.42 11.23 2.32
C LEU A 100 1.14 10.09 1.35
N LEU A 101 2.09 9.16 1.22
CA LEU A 101 1.87 7.92 0.50
C LEU A 101 0.78 7.13 1.22
N SER A 102 -0.11 6.48 0.46
CA SER A 102 -1.09 5.56 1.02
C SER A 102 -0.51 4.16 1.15
N ALA A 103 -1.15 3.29 1.93
CA ALA A 103 -0.80 1.88 2.09
C ALA A 103 -0.70 1.12 0.75
N MET A 104 -1.44 1.56 -0.28
CA MET A 104 -1.34 1.05 -1.64
C MET A 104 0.10 1.13 -2.21
N ILE A 105 0.95 2.05 -1.71
CA ILE A 105 2.33 2.15 -2.19
C ILE A 105 3.11 0.87 -1.90
N TYR A 106 2.98 0.28 -0.70
CA TYR A 106 3.72 -0.91 -0.34
C TYR A 106 3.03 -2.16 -0.88
N ALA A 107 1.69 -2.19 -0.91
CA ALA A 107 0.94 -3.32 -1.46
C ALA A 107 1.23 -3.50 -2.97
N TRP A 108 1.26 -2.41 -3.74
CA TRP A 108 1.68 -2.46 -5.14
C TRP A 108 3.16 -2.79 -5.30
N GLY A 109 4.02 -2.28 -4.42
CA GLY A 109 5.44 -2.62 -4.39
C GLY A 109 5.64 -4.14 -4.23
N GLN A 110 4.93 -4.76 -3.28
CA GLN A 110 4.94 -6.21 -3.06
C GLN A 110 4.38 -6.97 -4.27
N PHE A 111 3.26 -6.51 -4.85
CA PHE A 111 2.68 -7.11 -6.05
C PHE A 111 3.66 -7.10 -7.23
N VAL A 112 4.40 -6.00 -7.43
CA VAL A 112 5.46 -5.89 -8.45
C VAL A 112 6.68 -6.73 -8.12
N ASP A 113 7.12 -6.77 -6.85
CA ASP A 113 8.23 -7.64 -6.42
C ASP A 113 7.92 -9.10 -6.81
N HIS A 114 6.70 -9.55 -6.52
CA HIS A 114 6.26 -10.91 -6.79
C HIS A 114 6.11 -11.23 -8.29
N ASP A 115 6.21 -10.23 -9.17
CA ASP A 115 6.28 -10.43 -10.62
C ASP A 115 7.70 -10.62 -11.13
N ILE A 116 8.69 -10.05 -10.43
CA ILE A 116 10.05 -9.92 -10.96
C ILE A 116 11.11 -10.64 -10.12
N THR A 117 10.85 -10.92 -8.83
CA THR A 117 11.77 -11.62 -7.95
C THR A 117 11.12 -12.75 -7.15
N GLN A 118 11.78 -13.90 -7.13
CA GLN A 118 11.51 -14.98 -6.19
C GLN A 118 12.77 -15.77 -5.90
N THR A 119 13.16 -15.81 -4.63
CA THR A 119 14.20 -16.72 -4.15
C THR A 119 13.55 -17.80 -3.28
N ILE A 120 13.55 -19.04 -3.74
CA ILE A 120 13.17 -20.18 -2.90
C ILE A 120 14.30 -20.49 -1.92
N GLY A 121 14.02 -21.12 -0.78
CA GLY A 121 15.12 -21.57 0.09
C GLY A 121 15.82 -22.81 -0.46
N GLY A 122 17.08 -22.95 -0.09
CA GLY A 122 17.98 -23.97 -0.58
C GLY A 122 17.85 -25.33 0.11
N SER A 123 18.72 -26.26 -0.28
CA SER A 123 18.64 -27.69 0.04
C SER A 123 19.03 -28.07 1.49
N GLY A 124 18.46 -27.41 2.50
CA GLY A 124 18.57 -27.81 3.91
C GLY A 124 19.74 -27.19 4.69
N GLU A 125 20.32 -26.10 4.19
CA GLU A 125 21.30 -25.31 4.95
C GLU A 125 20.57 -24.27 5.82
N THR A 126 20.84 -24.29 7.13
CA THR A 126 20.34 -23.28 8.06
C THR A 126 21.41 -22.24 8.39
N THR A 127 20.97 -21.01 8.63
CA THR A 127 21.78 -19.96 9.26
C THR A 127 20.99 -19.38 10.43
N SER A 128 21.62 -19.33 11.59
CA SER A 128 20.98 -18.93 12.84
C SER A 128 21.38 -17.51 13.20
N ILE A 129 20.39 -16.68 13.55
CA ILE A 129 20.59 -15.32 14.05
C ILE A 129 20.73 -15.39 15.56
N ALA A 130 21.88 -14.96 16.08
CA ALA A 130 22.11 -14.92 17.52
C ALA A 130 21.17 -13.90 18.20
N VAL A 131 20.45 -14.34 19.23
CA VAL A 131 19.56 -13.48 20.02
C VAL A 131 20.34 -12.88 21.21
N PRO A 132 20.28 -11.56 21.43
CA PRO A 132 20.88 -10.94 22.62
C PRO A 132 20.37 -11.56 23.92
N THR A 133 21.26 -11.77 24.89
CA THR A 133 20.88 -12.36 26.18
C THR A 133 19.84 -11.49 26.89
N GLY A 134 18.70 -12.08 27.25
CA GLY A 134 17.62 -11.34 27.91
C GLY A 134 16.74 -10.53 26.96
N ASP A 135 16.82 -10.78 25.64
CA ASP A 135 15.86 -10.24 24.67
C ASP A 135 14.43 -10.53 25.16
N PRO A 136 13.57 -9.51 25.27
CA PRO A 136 12.25 -9.64 25.91
C PRO A 136 11.31 -10.58 25.14
N TRP A 137 11.55 -10.80 23.85
CA TRP A 137 10.68 -11.55 22.95
C TRP A 137 11.22 -12.96 22.69
N PHE A 138 12.53 -13.09 22.44
CA PHE A 138 13.16 -14.32 21.98
C PHE A 138 14.02 -15.02 23.04
N ASP A 139 14.50 -14.32 24.08
CA ASP A 139 15.21 -14.90 25.23
C ASP A 139 14.74 -14.31 26.58
N PRO A 140 13.43 -14.33 26.90
CA PRO A 140 12.91 -13.69 28.12
C PRO A 140 13.45 -14.30 29.41
N SER A 141 14.00 -15.51 29.34
CA SER A 141 14.62 -16.20 30.48
C SER A 141 16.09 -15.82 30.70
N GLY A 142 16.71 -15.08 29.77
CA GLY A 142 18.11 -14.69 29.82
C GLY A 142 19.06 -15.89 29.75
N SER A 143 18.73 -16.89 28.94
CA SER A 143 19.54 -18.11 28.77
C SER A 143 20.87 -17.83 28.06
N GLY A 144 20.89 -16.83 27.16
CA GLY A 144 22.03 -16.51 26.31
C GLY A 144 22.34 -17.56 25.24
N THR A 145 21.43 -18.50 25.00
CA THR A 145 21.62 -19.60 24.02
C THR A 145 20.58 -19.62 22.90
N GLN A 146 19.64 -18.68 22.90
CA GLN A 146 18.56 -18.63 21.92
C GLN A 146 19.06 -18.10 20.56
N THR A 147 18.45 -18.62 19.50
CA THR A 147 18.65 -18.17 18.12
C THR A 147 17.31 -18.04 17.42
N ILE A 148 17.27 -17.20 16.38
CA ILE A 148 16.21 -17.22 15.36
C ILE A 148 16.80 -17.98 14.17
N ASP A 149 16.31 -19.19 13.91
CA ASP A 149 16.84 -20.04 12.85
C ASP A 149 16.22 -19.65 11.50
N THR A 150 17.02 -19.68 10.43
CA THR A 150 16.55 -19.35 9.08
C THR A 150 17.12 -20.34 8.07
N MET A 151 16.41 -20.56 6.97
CA MET A 151 16.96 -21.32 5.84
C MET A 151 17.72 -20.41 4.89
N ARG A 152 18.91 -20.83 4.48
CA ARG A 152 19.68 -20.17 3.43
C ARG A 152 18.96 -20.28 2.09
N SER A 153 19.12 -19.27 1.24
CA SER A 153 18.51 -19.19 -0.07
C SER A 153 19.01 -20.26 -1.04
N GLY A 154 18.15 -20.66 -1.97
CA GLY A 154 18.49 -21.50 -3.11
C GLY A 154 19.50 -20.79 -4.01
N TYR A 155 20.42 -21.58 -4.56
CA TYR A 155 21.51 -21.09 -5.39
C TYR A 155 21.79 -22.05 -6.54
N ASP A 156 22.45 -21.56 -7.58
CA ASP A 156 22.87 -22.40 -8.71
C ASP A 156 23.92 -23.42 -8.23
N PRO A 157 23.65 -24.73 -8.31
CA PRO A 157 24.57 -25.79 -7.88
C PRO A 157 25.93 -25.80 -8.62
N ALA A 158 26.05 -25.09 -9.74
CA ALA A 158 27.32 -24.90 -10.46
C ALA A 158 28.20 -23.79 -9.85
N THR A 159 27.70 -23.04 -8.87
CA THR A 159 28.39 -21.92 -8.21
C THR A 159 28.75 -22.24 -6.75
N GLY A 160 29.47 -21.35 -6.07
CA GLY A 160 29.92 -21.58 -4.68
C GLY A 160 31.02 -22.65 -4.58
N THR A 161 31.86 -22.75 -5.61
CA THR A 161 32.87 -23.82 -5.74
C THR A 161 34.26 -23.37 -5.30
N ASP A 162 34.63 -22.13 -5.62
CA ASP A 162 35.86 -21.46 -5.19
C ASP A 162 35.71 -19.94 -5.34
N ALA A 163 36.72 -19.17 -4.91
CA ALA A 163 36.65 -17.71 -4.88
C ALA A 163 36.55 -17.04 -6.26
N SER A 164 36.81 -17.76 -7.35
CA SER A 164 36.57 -17.27 -8.71
C SER A 164 35.16 -17.57 -9.24
N ASN A 165 34.40 -18.39 -8.50
CA ASN A 165 33.02 -18.77 -8.80
C ASN A 165 32.20 -18.87 -7.48
N PRO A 166 32.00 -17.74 -6.77
CA PRO A 166 31.27 -17.69 -5.50
C PRO A 166 29.78 -18.00 -5.70
N ARG A 167 29.08 -18.32 -4.62
CA ARG A 167 27.66 -18.72 -4.61
C ARG A 167 26.77 -17.65 -5.25
N GLN A 168 25.88 -18.06 -6.15
CA GLN A 168 24.91 -17.19 -6.83
C GLN A 168 23.47 -17.69 -6.62
N GLN A 169 22.64 -16.83 -6.02
CA GLN A 169 21.22 -17.12 -5.84
C GLN A 169 20.47 -17.02 -7.18
N VAL A 170 19.39 -17.80 -7.28
CA VAL A 170 18.60 -17.96 -8.50
C VAL A 170 17.26 -17.25 -8.34
N ASN A 171 16.86 -16.52 -9.38
CA ASN A 171 15.50 -16.04 -9.52
C ASN A 171 14.61 -17.17 -10.08
N ASN A 172 13.58 -17.56 -9.35
CA ASN A 172 12.74 -18.70 -9.70
C ASN A 172 11.56 -18.32 -10.61
N ILE A 173 11.36 -17.02 -10.82
CA ILE A 173 10.36 -16.45 -11.74
C ILE A 173 11.05 -15.61 -12.81
N THR A 174 10.28 -15.11 -13.79
CA THR A 174 10.83 -14.23 -14.84
C THR A 174 11.33 -12.93 -14.19
N ALA A 175 12.28 -12.25 -14.84
CA ALA A 175 12.73 -10.93 -14.38
C ALA A 175 11.81 -9.80 -14.87
N PHE A 176 10.98 -10.06 -15.87
CA PHE A 176 10.23 -9.03 -16.58
C PHE A 176 9.00 -8.60 -15.79
N LEU A 177 8.60 -7.33 -15.93
CA LEU A 177 7.28 -6.88 -15.47
C LEU A 177 6.22 -7.32 -16.49
N ASP A 178 5.96 -8.64 -16.54
CA ASP A 178 5.18 -9.32 -17.57
C ASP A 178 3.91 -10.01 -17.02
N GLY A 179 3.52 -9.67 -15.79
CA GLY A 179 2.30 -10.16 -15.17
C GLY A 179 2.37 -11.65 -14.79
N SER A 180 3.55 -12.25 -14.73
CA SER A 180 3.77 -13.61 -14.20
C SER A 180 3.13 -13.82 -12.82
N MET A 181 2.99 -12.80 -11.98
CA MET A 181 2.26 -12.93 -10.70
C MET A 181 0.75 -13.22 -10.89
N VAL A 182 0.18 -12.87 -12.05
CA VAL A 182 -1.20 -13.18 -12.45
C VAL A 182 -1.26 -14.47 -13.28
N TYR A 183 -0.32 -14.66 -14.20
CA TYR A 183 -0.39 -15.69 -15.24
C TYR A 183 0.47 -16.94 -14.98
N GLY A 184 1.40 -16.87 -14.03
CA GLY A 184 2.41 -17.89 -13.77
C GLY A 184 3.69 -17.67 -14.57
N SER A 185 4.78 -18.21 -14.02
CA SER A 185 6.11 -18.27 -14.66
C SER A 185 6.36 -19.61 -15.39
N THR A 186 5.37 -20.50 -15.46
CA THR A 186 5.46 -21.77 -16.19
C THR A 186 4.20 -22.01 -17.01
N GLU A 187 4.35 -22.69 -18.16
CA GLU A 187 3.22 -23.07 -19.01
C GLU A 187 2.20 -23.96 -18.27
N GLU A 188 2.66 -24.76 -17.30
CA GLU A 188 1.79 -25.59 -16.47
C GLU A 188 0.88 -24.75 -15.58
N THR A 189 1.45 -23.79 -14.83
CA THR A 189 0.68 -22.84 -14.00
C THR A 189 -0.26 -22.01 -14.87
N ALA A 190 0.23 -21.46 -15.98
CA ALA A 190 -0.57 -20.65 -16.89
C ALA A 190 -1.76 -21.43 -17.49
N ALA A 191 -1.54 -22.67 -17.91
CA ALA A 191 -2.60 -23.55 -18.38
C ALA A 191 -3.60 -23.89 -17.26
N ALA A 192 -3.12 -24.18 -16.05
CA ALA A 192 -3.97 -24.57 -14.92
C ALA A 192 -4.94 -23.45 -14.50
N LEU A 193 -4.52 -22.19 -14.59
CA LEU A 193 -5.34 -21.02 -14.23
C LEU A 193 -6.40 -20.65 -15.27
N ARG A 194 -6.32 -21.20 -16.50
CA ARG A 194 -7.24 -20.88 -17.60
C ARG A 194 -8.49 -21.76 -17.59
N THR A 195 -9.59 -21.19 -18.10
CA THR A 195 -10.82 -21.94 -18.40
C THR A 195 -10.78 -22.62 -19.77
N PHE A 196 -9.88 -22.17 -20.66
CA PHE A 196 -9.86 -22.48 -22.09
C PHE A 196 -11.19 -22.19 -22.81
N GLN A 197 -11.97 -21.25 -22.28
CA GLN A 197 -13.19 -20.78 -22.88
C GLN A 197 -13.29 -19.25 -22.82
N GLY A 198 -13.40 -18.62 -23.99
CA GLY A 198 -13.58 -17.17 -24.11
C GLY A 198 -12.36 -16.35 -23.70
N GLY A 199 -11.19 -16.97 -23.64
CA GLY A 199 -9.94 -16.38 -23.19
C GLY A 199 -9.92 -16.05 -21.70
N LEU A 200 -10.74 -16.72 -20.88
CA LEU A 200 -10.93 -16.37 -19.46
C LEU A 200 -10.02 -17.15 -18.52
N LEU A 201 -9.61 -16.50 -17.43
CA LEU A 201 -9.05 -17.11 -16.23
C LEU A 201 -10.17 -17.63 -15.30
N LYS A 202 -9.86 -18.71 -14.57
CA LYS A 202 -10.76 -19.28 -13.56
C LYS A 202 -10.97 -18.29 -12.41
N THR A 203 -12.15 -18.33 -11.82
CA THR A 203 -12.53 -17.57 -10.62
C THR A 203 -13.41 -18.45 -9.72
N SER A 204 -13.55 -18.06 -8.45
CA SER A 204 -14.50 -18.68 -7.52
C SER A 204 -15.73 -17.80 -7.27
N ASP A 205 -16.58 -18.22 -6.33
CA ASP A 205 -17.68 -17.40 -5.82
C ASP A 205 -17.19 -16.02 -5.38
N GLY A 206 -18.02 -14.99 -5.59
CA GLY A 206 -17.64 -13.59 -5.36
C GLY A 206 -16.70 -13.00 -6.43
N ASN A 207 -16.46 -13.71 -7.54
CA ASN A 207 -15.48 -13.32 -8.55
C ASN A 207 -14.08 -13.11 -7.93
N LEU A 208 -13.75 -13.95 -6.94
CA LEU A 208 -12.44 -14.05 -6.32
C LEU A 208 -11.54 -14.97 -7.15
N LEU A 209 -10.26 -15.06 -6.78
CA LEU A 209 -9.33 -16.05 -7.34
C LEU A 209 -9.89 -17.48 -7.23
N PRO A 210 -9.46 -18.41 -8.10
CA PRO A 210 -9.87 -19.81 -7.99
C PRO A 210 -9.39 -20.42 -6.66
N ARG A 211 -10.20 -21.27 -6.02
CA ARG A 211 -9.77 -22.03 -4.83
C ARG A 211 -8.76 -23.09 -5.20
N ASN A 212 -7.73 -23.26 -4.39
CA ASN A 212 -6.68 -24.26 -4.58
C ASN A 212 -7.13 -25.65 -4.09
N ASP A 213 -8.26 -26.13 -4.59
CA ASP A 213 -8.90 -27.37 -4.18
C ASP A 213 -9.03 -28.38 -5.35
N ALA A 214 -9.34 -29.63 -5.02
CA ALA A 214 -9.54 -30.68 -6.01
C ALA A 214 -10.79 -30.48 -6.88
N ALA A 215 -11.73 -29.60 -6.50
CA ALA A 215 -12.89 -29.29 -7.31
C ALA A 215 -12.52 -28.37 -8.48
N THR A 216 -11.62 -27.43 -8.25
CA THR A 216 -11.11 -26.46 -9.22
C THR A 216 -9.93 -27.01 -10.01
N PHE A 217 -9.11 -27.85 -9.37
CA PHE A 217 -7.91 -28.47 -9.92
C PHE A 217 -7.91 -30.00 -9.74
N PRO A 218 -8.73 -30.73 -10.53
CA PRO A 218 -8.90 -32.18 -10.38
C PRO A 218 -7.65 -33.01 -10.72
N GLU A 219 -6.71 -32.44 -11.48
CA GLU A 219 -5.44 -33.10 -11.87
C GLU A 219 -4.29 -32.84 -10.86
N GLY A 220 -4.54 -32.02 -9.83
CA GLY A 220 -3.54 -31.62 -8.83
C GLY A 220 -3.61 -30.12 -8.56
N THR A 221 -3.59 -29.74 -7.28
CA THR A 221 -3.57 -28.35 -6.81
C THR A 221 -2.24 -27.68 -7.15
N LEU A 222 -2.24 -26.35 -7.27
CA LEU A 222 -1.00 -25.59 -7.41
C LEU A 222 -0.25 -25.54 -6.08
N ALA A 223 1.07 -25.41 -6.17
CA ALA A 223 1.92 -25.26 -5.00
C ALA A 223 1.85 -23.80 -4.51
N MET A 224 1.06 -23.57 -3.47
CA MET A 224 0.87 -22.26 -2.84
C MET A 224 1.54 -22.24 -1.46
N ASP A 225 2.23 -21.15 -1.15
CA ASP A 225 2.90 -20.93 0.13
C ASP A 225 1.84 -20.84 1.24
N ASN A 226 2.13 -21.42 2.41
CA ASN A 226 1.24 -21.36 3.56
C ASN A 226 2.00 -21.52 4.89
N GLU A 227 2.17 -20.40 5.61
CA GLU A 227 2.78 -20.39 6.94
C GLU A 227 1.78 -20.39 8.08
N ASN A 228 0.49 -20.40 7.77
CA ASN A 228 -0.55 -20.48 8.79
C ASN A 228 -1.03 -21.93 8.95
N PRO A 229 -0.55 -22.66 9.98
CA PRO A 229 -0.91 -24.06 10.18
C PRO A 229 -2.39 -24.26 10.54
N PHE A 230 -3.13 -23.18 10.82
CA PHE A 230 -4.55 -23.22 11.13
C PHE A 230 -5.43 -23.11 9.89
N VAL A 231 -4.87 -22.71 8.74
CA VAL A 231 -5.56 -22.63 7.46
C VAL A 231 -5.11 -23.79 6.59
N SER A 232 -6.07 -24.61 6.15
CA SER A 232 -5.79 -25.76 5.28
C SER A 232 -5.48 -25.30 3.86
N GLY A 233 -4.61 -26.03 3.15
CA GLY A 233 -4.17 -25.65 1.80
C GLY A 233 -5.30 -25.54 0.76
N ASP A 234 -6.40 -26.26 0.95
CA ASP A 234 -7.60 -26.20 0.11
C ASP A 234 -8.45 -24.94 0.34
N HIS A 235 -8.21 -24.20 1.42
CA HIS A 235 -8.80 -22.88 1.64
C HIS A 235 -8.04 -21.77 0.91
N LEU A 236 -6.78 -22.02 0.50
CA LEU A 236 -5.99 -21.03 -0.23
C LEU A 236 -6.57 -20.73 -1.60
N PHE A 237 -6.30 -19.54 -2.11
CA PHE A 237 -6.49 -19.21 -3.51
C PHE A 237 -5.31 -19.69 -4.36
N ALA A 238 -5.57 -19.96 -5.63
CA ALA A 238 -4.57 -20.28 -6.63
C ALA A 238 -4.32 -19.06 -7.54
N ALA A 239 -3.06 -18.74 -7.79
CA ALA A 239 -2.64 -17.60 -8.60
C ALA A 239 -1.37 -17.94 -9.42
N GLY A 240 -0.86 -16.95 -10.17
CA GLY A 240 0.37 -17.10 -10.94
C GLY A 240 1.62 -17.20 -10.07
N ASP A 241 1.67 -16.43 -8.98
CA ASP A 241 2.74 -16.50 -7.97
C ASP A 241 2.28 -17.30 -6.74
N SER A 242 3.18 -18.11 -6.18
CA SER A 242 2.86 -19.01 -5.06
C SER A 242 2.63 -18.28 -3.73
N ARG A 243 3.11 -17.04 -3.60
CA ARG A 243 2.97 -16.21 -2.40
C ARG A 243 1.70 -15.35 -2.43
N ALA A 244 0.79 -15.55 -3.38
CA ALA A 244 -0.40 -14.72 -3.54
C ALA A 244 -1.32 -14.67 -2.31
N ASN A 245 -1.23 -15.66 -1.40
CA ASN A 245 -2.00 -15.72 -0.16
C ASN A 245 -1.24 -15.16 1.05
N GLU A 246 -0.05 -14.61 0.88
CA GLU A 246 0.81 -14.18 1.99
C GLU A 246 0.04 -13.24 2.91
N ASN A 247 -0.62 -12.21 2.37
CA ASN A 247 -1.62 -11.41 3.09
C ASN A 247 -2.84 -11.10 2.21
N VAL A 248 -3.93 -10.64 2.82
CA VAL A 248 -5.21 -10.36 2.14
C VAL A 248 -5.18 -9.12 1.23
N GLU A 249 -4.27 -8.19 1.46
CA GLU A 249 -4.06 -7.00 0.63
C GLU A 249 -3.46 -7.39 -0.73
N LEU A 250 -2.39 -8.19 -0.69
CA LEU A 250 -1.77 -8.78 -1.87
C LEU A 250 -2.77 -9.65 -2.64
N THR A 251 -3.48 -10.52 -1.94
CA THR A 251 -4.52 -11.38 -2.54
C THR A 251 -5.61 -10.56 -3.24
N SER A 252 -5.95 -9.38 -2.70
CA SER A 252 -6.91 -8.45 -3.30
C SER A 252 -6.41 -7.86 -4.61
N LEU A 253 -5.12 -7.52 -4.71
CA LEU A 253 -4.50 -7.08 -5.98
C LEU A 253 -4.44 -8.21 -7.02
N HIS A 254 -4.09 -9.43 -6.63
CA HIS A 254 -4.17 -10.59 -7.56
C HIS A 254 -5.59 -10.79 -8.08
N THR A 255 -6.59 -10.72 -7.20
CA THR A 255 -7.99 -10.81 -7.59
C THR A 255 -8.37 -9.68 -8.56
N LEU A 256 -7.98 -8.44 -8.26
CA LEU A 256 -8.26 -7.27 -9.10
C LEU A 256 -7.78 -7.47 -10.54
N PHE A 257 -6.56 -7.97 -10.75
CA PHE A 257 -6.02 -8.17 -12.09
C PHE A 257 -6.54 -9.41 -12.82
N VAL A 258 -6.99 -10.44 -12.10
CA VAL A 258 -7.77 -11.53 -12.72
C VAL A 258 -9.13 -11.01 -13.21
N ARG A 259 -9.77 -10.12 -12.44
CA ARG A 259 -11.01 -9.44 -12.88
C ARG A 259 -10.75 -8.57 -14.11
N GLU A 260 -9.69 -7.76 -14.13
CA GLU A 260 -9.36 -6.92 -15.29
C GLU A 260 -9.06 -7.78 -16.52
N HIS A 261 -8.33 -8.90 -16.37
CA HIS A 261 -8.12 -9.84 -17.48
C HIS A 261 -9.45 -10.33 -18.08
N ASN A 262 -10.34 -10.82 -17.23
CA ASN A 262 -11.64 -11.34 -17.67
C ASN A 262 -12.52 -10.24 -18.29
N LEU A 263 -12.44 -9.00 -17.78
CA LEU A 263 -13.10 -7.83 -18.36
C LEU A 263 -12.57 -7.53 -19.77
N GLN A 264 -11.25 -7.50 -19.94
CA GLN A 264 -10.61 -7.22 -21.23
C GLN A 264 -10.86 -8.35 -22.23
N ALA A 265 -10.77 -9.62 -21.81
CA ALA A 265 -11.14 -10.78 -22.63
C ALA A 265 -12.58 -10.68 -23.15
N GLY A 266 -13.53 -10.29 -22.29
CA GLY A 266 -14.92 -10.06 -22.68
C GLY A 266 -15.10 -8.92 -23.69
N ARG A 267 -14.36 -7.81 -23.53
CA ARG A 267 -14.35 -6.69 -24.49
C ARG A 267 -13.79 -7.12 -25.85
N ILE A 268 -12.66 -7.81 -25.83
CA ILE A 268 -11.98 -8.30 -27.05
C ILE A 268 -12.87 -9.31 -27.78
N ALA A 269 -13.50 -10.25 -27.08
CA ALA A 269 -14.43 -11.20 -27.67
C ALA A 269 -15.65 -10.52 -28.32
N ALA A 270 -16.13 -9.41 -27.74
CA ALA A 270 -17.23 -8.63 -28.30
C ALA A 270 -16.82 -7.82 -29.54
N GLU A 271 -15.61 -7.28 -29.56
CA GLU A 271 -15.05 -6.52 -30.69
C GLU A 271 -14.56 -7.42 -31.84
N HIS A 272 -14.07 -8.62 -31.50
CA HIS A 272 -13.51 -9.62 -32.40
C HIS A 272 -14.20 -10.99 -32.23
N PRO A 273 -15.45 -11.16 -32.70
CA PRO A 273 -16.20 -12.40 -32.53
C PRO A 273 -15.63 -13.62 -33.28
N ASP A 274 -14.63 -13.42 -34.14
CA ASP A 274 -13.93 -14.43 -34.92
C ASP A 274 -12.65 -14.96 -34.26
N TYR A 275 -12.19 -14.34 -33.17
CA TYR A 275 -11.01 -14.81 -32.43
C TYR A 275 -11.30 -16.11 -31.70
N SER A 276 -10.29 -16.99 -31.67
CA SER A 276 -10.25 -18.18 -30.84
C SER A 276 -10.04 -17.85 -29.36
N ASP A 277 -10.22 -18.84 -28.49
CA ASP A 277 -9.91 -18.73 -27.05
C ASP A 277 -8.49 -18.21 -26.81
N GLU A 278 -7.51 -18.80 -27.51
CA GLU A 278 -6.10 -18.46 -27.39
C GLU A 278 -5.81 -17.03 -27.84
N GLU A 279 -6.38 -16.60 -28.97
CA GLU A 279 -6.22 -15.23 -29.46
C GLU A 279 -6.82 -14.21 -28.48
N ILE A 280 -7.95 -14.52 -27.85
CA ILE A 280 -8.56 -13.64 -26.84
C ILE A 280 -7.70 -13.60 -25.57
N TYR A 281 -7.26 -14.76 -25.07
CA TYR A 281 -6.43 -14.87 -23.88
C TYR A 281 -5.13 -14.07 -24.03
N GLN A 282 -4.39 -14.25 -25.13
CA GLN A 282 -3.13 -13.56 -25.35
C GLN A 282 -3.31 -12.06 -25.59
N ALA A 283 -4.40 -11.66 -26.24
CA ALA A 283 -4.76 -10.25 -26.39
C ALA A 283 -5.06 -9.59 -25.04
N ALA A 284 -5.90 -10.23 -24.21
CA ALA A 284 -6.26 -9.73 -22.88
C ALA A 284 -5.04 -9.68 -21.96
N ARG A 285 -4.22 -10.73 -21.96
CA ARG A 285 -2.93 -10.78 -21.24
C ARG A 285 -2.02 -9.61 -21.63
N SER A 286 -1.84 -9.35 -22.92
CA SER A 286 -0.99 -8.24 -23.39
C SER A 286 -1.51 -6.87 -22.94
N VAL A 287 -2.83 -6.65 -22.91
CA VAL A 287 -3.43 -5.40 -22.41
C VAL A 287 -3.20 -5.23 -20.92
N VAL A 288 -3.45 -6.28 -20.12
CA VAL A 288 -3.28 -6.22 -18.66
C VAL A 288 -1.81 -6.01 -18.27
N ILE A 289 -0.88 -6.70 -18.94
CA ILE A 289 0.56 -6.47 -18.74
C ILE A 289 0.90 -5.01 -19.01
N ALA A 290 0.39 -4.45 -20.11
CA ALA A 290 0.61 -3.04 -20.42
C ALA A 290 0.01 -2.08 -19.39
N GLU A 291 -1.13 -2.41 -18.78
CA GLU A 291 -1.71 -1.63 -17.68
C GLU A 291 -0.83 -1.68 -16.43
N ILE A 292 -0.33 -2.86 -16.04
CA ILE A 292 0.61 -3.02 -14.91
C ILE A 292 1.90 -2.23 -15.15
N GLN A 293 2.49 -2.34 -16.34
CA GLN A 293 3.68 -1.59 -16.74
C GLN A 293 3.43 -0.08 -16.72
N ALA A 294 2.31 0.38 -17.29
CA ALA A 294 1.98 1.80 -17.33
C ALA A 294 1.76 2.39 -15.93
N ILE A 295 1.02 1.69 -15.05
CA ILE A 295 0.78 2.12 -13.66
C ILE A 295 2.09 2.19 -12.89
N THR A 296 2.92 1.15 -13.00
CA THR A 296 4.21 1.06 -12.29
C THR A 296 5.13 2.23 -12.65
N TYR A 297 5.28 2.54 -13.95
CA TYR A 297 6.24 3.55 -14.41
C TYR A 297 5.69 4.99 -14.43
N ASN A 298 4.38 5.18 -14.60
CA ASN A 298 3.80 6.52 -14.70
C ASN A 298 3.20 7.03 -13.40
N GLU A 299 2.87 6.14 -12.45
CA GLU A 299 2.14 6.47 -11.23
C GLU A 299 2.90 6.03 -9.97
N TRP A 300 3.27 4.76 -9.85
CA TRP A 300 3.93 4.21 -8.65
C TRP A 300 5.37 4.72 -8.46
N LEU A 301 6.27 4.47 -9.42
CA LEU A 301 7.67 4.92 -9.36
C LEU A 301 7.78 6.44 -9.15
N PRO A 302 7.01 7.32 -9.84
CA PRO A 302 7.08 8.76 -9.58
C PRO A 302 6.51 9.19 -8.22
N SER A 303 5.59 8.43 -7.64
CA SER A 303 5.06 8.69 -6.29
C SER A 303 6.13 8.40 -5.24
N LEU A 304 6.86 7.30 -5.40
CA LEU A 304 7.98 6.91 -4.55
C LEU A 304 9.24 7.76 -4.77
N LEU A 305 9.81 7.76 -5.98
CA LEU A 305 11.13 8.32 -6.29
C LEU A 305 11.12 9.81 -6.63
N GLY A 306 9.93 10.37 -6.83
CA GLY A 306 9.75 11.70 -7.40
C GLY A 306 9.72 11.71 -8.92
N ARG A 307 9.21 12.81 -9.47
CA ARG A 307 9.06 12.98 -10.91
C ARG A 307 10.41 13.14 -11.59
N GLY A 308 10.67 12.31 -12.60
CA GLY A 308 11.88 12.40 -13.42
C GLY A 308 13.10 11.71 -12.80
N ALA A 309 12.90 10.80 -11.85
CA ALA A 309 13.97 9.93 -11.35
C ALA A 309 14.51 8.99 -12.43
N LEU A 310 13.61 8.44 -13.27
CA LEU A 310 13.98 7.64 -14.44
C LEU A 310 14.11 8.52 -15.68
N ASP A 311 15.05 8.17 -16.56
CA ASP A 311 15.19 8.71 -17.90
C ASP A 311 13.97 8.35 -18.76
N ARG A 312 13.78 9.13 -19.83
CA ARG A 312 12.71 8.86 -20.79
C ARG A 312 13.06 7.66 -21.66
N TYR A 313 12.11 6.74 -21.81
CA TYR A 313 12.23 5.61 -22.72
C TYR A 313 12.67 6.03 -24.14
N GLN A 314 13.72 5.37 -24.65
CA GLN A 314 14.28 5.62 -25.99
C GLN A 314 13.99 4.50 -27.00
N GLY A 315 13.27 3.45 -26.59
CA GLY A 315 13.08 2.23 -27.37
C GLY A 315 13.88 1.06 -26.80
N TYR A 316 13.52 -0.15 -27.23
CA TYR A 316 14.15 -1.39 -26.78
C TYR A 316 15.62 -1.43 -27.20
N ASP A 317 16.49 -1.75 -26.25
CA ASP A 317 17.92 -1.93 -26.45
C ASP A 317 18.27 -3.43 -26.24
N PRO A 318 18.55 -4.19 -27.30
CA PRO A 318 18.89 -5.61 -27.19
C PRO A 318 20.24 -5.88 -26.51
N THR A 319 21.02 -4.85 -26.20
CA THR A 319 22.30 -4.98 -25.49
C THR A 319 22.17 -4.87 -23.97
N VAL A 320 20.99 -4.47 -23.48
CA VAL A 320 20.68 -4.36 -22.05
C VAL A 320 20.24 -5.72 -21.51
N ASN A 321 20.85 -6.14 -20.39
CA ASN A 321 20.42 -7.33 -19.65
C ASN A 321 19.37 -6.93 -18.59
N PRO A 322 18.11 -7.39 -18.73
CA PRO A 322 17.03 -7.05 -17.81
C PRO A 322 17.09 -7.82 -16.48
N GLY A 323 17.98 -8.81 -16.34
CA GLY A 323 18.07 -9.68 -15.15
C GLY A 323 18.10 -8.90 -13.84
N ILE A 324 17.49 -9.43 -12.79
CA ILE A 324 17.43 -8.75 -11.50
C ILE A 324 18.81 -8.78 -10.82
N SER A 325 19.25 -7.64 -10.28
CA SER A 325 20.47 -7.56 -9.47
C SER A 325 20.21 -8.03 -8.04
N ASN A 326 21.20 -8.68 -7.43
CA ASN A 326 21.08 -9.21 -6.08
C ASN A 326 20.94 -8.06 -5.05
N GLU A 327 21.60 -6.93 -5.30
CA GLU A 327 21.50 -5.72 -4.49
C GLU A 327 20.08 -5.14 -4.51
N PHE A 328 19.40 -5.21 -5.66
CA PHE A 328 17.99 -4.83 -5.78
C PHE A 328 17.06 -5.78 -5.02
N ALA A 329 17.08 -7.08 -5.36
CA ALA A 329 16.14 -8.07 -4.82
C ALA A 329 16.29 -8.30 -3.31
N THR A 330 17.52 -8.22 -2.81
CA THR A 330 17.83 -8.64 -1.44
C THR A 330 17.93 -7.48 -0.47
N ALA A 331 18.15 -6.26 -0.95
CA ALA A 331 18.22 -5.06 -0.11
C ALA A 331 17.31 -3.95 -0.60
N ALA A 332 17.61 -3.33 -1.75
CA ALA A 332 17.00 -2.06 -2.09
C ALA A 332 15.48 -2.14 -2.24
N PHE A 333 14.93 -3.19 -2.87
CA PHE A 333 13.49 -3.34 -3.09
C PHE A 333 12.71 -3.81 -1.85
N ARG A 334 13.42 -4.11 -0.76
CA ARG A 334 12.83 -4.44 0.55
C ARG A 334 12.55 -3.20 1.41
N PHE A 335 12.62 -2.00 0.84
CA PHE A 335 12.25 -0.77 1.53
C PHE A 335 10.78 -0.78 1.97
N GLY A 336 9.90 -1.48 1.25
CA GLY A 336 8.47 -1.55 1.56
C GLY A 336 8.16 -2.15 2.94
N HIS A 337 9.08 -2.95 3.50
CA HIS A 337 8.90 -3.53 4.84
C HIS A 337 8.89 -2.50 5.98
N SER A 338 9.42 -1.29 5.77
CA SER A 338 9.33 -0.20 6.76
C SER A 338 8.02 0.58 6.65
N GLN A 339 7.22 0.36 5.58
CA GLN A 339 6.03 1.16 5.28
C GLN A 339 4.72 0.51 5.76
N LEU A 340 4.81 -0.69 6.34
CA LEU A 340 3.65 -1.48 6.78
C LEU A 340 3.01 -0.87 8.03
N GLY A 341 1.67 -0.88 8.08
CA GLY A 341 0.90 -0.65 9.31
C GLY A 341 0.85 -1.90 10.21
N ASP A 342 0.37 -1.75 11.44
CA ASP A 342 0.24 -2.86 12.40
C ASP A 342 -1.08 -3.65 12.25
N ASP A 343 -2.02 -3.14 11.47
CA ASP A 343 -3.36 -3.66 11.29
C ASP A 343 -3.87 -3.47 9.85
N VAL A 344 -4.90 -4.25 9.51
CA VAL A 344 -5.62 -4.20 8.24
C VAL A 344 -7.06 -3.80 8.53
N GLU A 345 -7.46 -2.63 8.03
CA GLU A 345 -8.83 -2.15 8.15
C GLU A 345 -9.68 -2.55 6.92
N PHE A 346 -11.00 -2.43 7.07
CA PHE A 346 -11.96 -2.69 6.00
C PHE A 346 -12.91 -1.50 5.88
N LEU A 347 -12.81 -0.76 4.78
CA LEU A 347 -13.56 0.48 4.59
C LEU A 347 -14.59 0.37 3.47
N ASP A 348 -15.81 0.89 3.66
CA ASP A 348 -16.82 0.97 2.60
C ASP A 348 -16.54 2.12 1.61
N ASP A 349 -17.39 2.27 0.58
CA ASP A 349 -17.20 3.33 -0.42
C ASP A 349 -17.20 4.74 0.20
N ASP A 350 -17.91 4.97 1.30
CA ASP A 350 -17.92 6.26 2.02
C ASP A 350 -16.69 6.42 2.95
N GLY A 351 -15.81 5.41 3.03
CA GLY A 351 -14.61 5.42 3.86
C GLY A 351 -14.90 5.19 5.34
N LEU A 352 -16.01 4.52 5.65
CA LEU A 352 -16.41 4.11 6.99
C LEU A 352 -16.12 2.63 7.20
N GLU A 353 -15.97 2.22 8.46
CA GLU A 353 -15.72 0.82 8.83
C GLU A 353 -16.83 -0.11 8.30
N ALA A 354 -16.45 -1.05 7.45
CA ALA A 354 -17.31 -2.06 6.85
C ALA A 354 -17.23 -3.42 7.59
N HIS A 355 -16.12 -3.66 8.27
CA HIS A 355 -15.82 -4.86 9.05
C HIS A 355 -14.76 -4.53 10.11
N ASP A 356 -14.78 -5.25 11.23
CA ASP A 356 -13.80 -5.11 12.31
C ASP A 356 -12.37 -5.23 11.74
N GLU A 357 -11.47 -4.32 12.15
CA GLU A 357 -10.04 -4.39 11.85
C GLU A 357 -9.41 -5.69 12.38
N VAL A 358 -8.34 -6.14 11.73
CA VAL A 358 -7.54 -7.28 12.18
C VAL A 358 -6.09 -6.89 12.31
N ALA A 359 -5.37 -7.41 13.31
CA ALA A 359 -3.93 -7.21 13.37
C ALA A 359 -3.26 -7.79 12.11
N LEU A 360 -2.24 -7.13 11.58
CA LEU A 360 -1.53 -7.59 10.37
C LEU A 360 -1.03 -9.03 10.54
N SER A 361 -0.58 -9.37 11.74
CA SER A 361 -0.15 -10.74 12.09
C SER A 361 -1.26 -11.81 11.92
N GLU A 362 -2.53 -11.45 12.03
CA GLU A 362 -3.69 -12.35 11.86
C GLU A 362 -4.21 -12.38 10.41
N ALA A 363 -3.81 -11.40 9.59
CA ALA A 363 -4.14 -11.31 8.18
C ALA A 363 -3.27 -12.21 7.28
N PHE A 364 -2.11 -12.67 7.77
CA PHE A 364 -1.22 -13.53 6.99
C PHE A 364 -1.80 -14.93 6.74
N PHE A 365 -1.74 -15.38 5.49
CA PHE A 365 -2.21 -16.69 5.03
C PHE A 365 -3.65 -17.02 5.48
N ASN A 366 -4.49 -15.99 5.56
CA ASN A 366 -5.88 -16.09 6.00
C ASN A 366 -6.88 -15.58 4.92
N PRO A 367 -6.96 -16.27 3.76
CA PRO A 367 -7.80 -15.86 2.64
C PRO A 367 -9.31 -15.95 2.91
N ASP A 368 -9.72 -16.58 4.02
CA ASP A 368 -11.13 -16.70 4.38
C ASP A 368 -11.75 -15.32 4.70
N LEU A 369 -10.96 -14.35 5.17
CA LEU A 369 -11.40 -12.95 5.32
C LEU A 369 -12.00 -12.38 4.03
N LEU A 370 -11.35 -12.61 2.88
CA LEU A 370 -11.85 -12.13 1.58
C LEU A 370 -13.13 -12.81 1.12
N SER A 371 -13.41 -14.00 1.65
CA SER A 371 -14.65 -14.71 1.35
C SER A 371 -15.84 -14.03 2.01
N GLU A 372 -15.60 -13.31 3.10
CA GLU A 372 -16.60 -12.58 3.87
C GLU A 372 -16.70 -11.12 3.41
N THR A 373 -15.56 -10.46 3.21
CA THR A 373 -15.49 -9.02 2.94
C THR A 373 -15.44 -8.67 1.45
N GLY A 374 -15.04 -9.61 0.59
CA GLY A 374 -14.61 -9.28 -0.77
C GLY A 374 -13.32 -8.45 -0.76
N ILE A 375 -12.99 -7.87 -1.92
CA ILE A 375 -11.75 -7.09 -2.11
C ILE A 375 -11.97 -5.58 -2.05
N ASP A 376 -13.22 -5.12 -2.22
CA ASP A 376 -13.54 -3.70 -2.34
C ASP A 376 -13.14 -2.95 -1.06
N SER A 377 -13.42 -3.50 0.12
CA SER A 377 -13.12 -2.83 1.38
C SER A 377 -11.64 -2.71 1.69
N ILE A 378 -10.84 -3.68 1.25
CA ILE A 378 -9.39 -3.66 1.39
C ILE A 378 -8.76 -2.71 0.37
N LEU A 379 -9.20 -2.74 -0.90
CA LEU A 379 -8.70 -1.81 -1.91
C LEU A 379 -9.02 -0.35 -1.54
N LYS A 380 -10.16 -0.13 -0.88
CA LYS A 380 -10.52 1.15 -0.28
C LYS A 380 -9.58 1.53 0.86
N TYR A 381 -9.38 0.64 1.83
CA TYR A 381 -8.42 0.82 2.94
C TYR A 381 -7.03 1.17 2.41
N LEU A 382 -6.46 0.35 1.52
CA LEU A 382 -5.14 0.58 0.94
C LEU A 382 -5.00 1.95 0.29
N SER A 383 -6.08 2.45 -0.31
CA SER A 383 -6.08 3.78 -0.93
C SER A 383 -6.24 4.90 0.11
N ALA A 384 -6.98 4.67 1.19
CA ALA A 384 -7.34 5.71 2.16
C ALA A 384 -6.36 5.87 3.32
N ASP A 385 -5.72 4.79 3.74
CA ASP A 385 -4.82 4.81 4.89
C ASP A 385 -3.41 5.25 4.48
N PRO A 386 -2.75 6.19 5.18
CA PRO A 386 -1.38 6.56 4.88
C PRO A 386 -0.40 5.49 5.34
N SER A 387 0.59 5.19 4.49
CA SER A 387 1.68 4.30 4.86
C SER A 387 2.57 4.90 5.94
N SER A 388 3.27 4.05 6.67
CA SER A 388 4.43 4.47 7.47
C SER A 388 5.55 5.00 6.56
N GLU A 389 6.51 5.70 7.17
CA GLU A 389 7.63 6.32 6.47
C GLU A 389 8.67 5.28 5.98
N VAL A 390 9.44 5.64 4.96
CA VAL A 390 10.63 4.85 4.62
C VAL A 390 11.80 5.25 5.53
N ASP A 391 12.04 4.48 6.56
CA ASP A 391 13.15 4.67 7.49
C ASP A 391 13.61 3.31 8.07
N PRO A 392 14.58 3.26 9.00
CA PRO A 392 15.00 1.99 9.59
C PRO A 392 13.97 1.32 10.52
N ILE A 393 12.86 1.98 10.84
CA ILE A 393 11.83 1.52 11.79
C ILE A 393 10.94 0.49 11.11
N VAL A 394 10.55 -0.54 11.87
CA VAL A 394 9.66 -1.60 11.42
C VAL A 394 8.63 -1.87 12.51
N VAL A 395 7.35 -1.91 12.13
CA VAL A 395 6.25 -2.10 13.07
C VAL A 395 6.32 -3.44 13.80
N ASP A 396 5.79 -3.48 15.02
CA ASP A 396 6.01 -4.60 15.93
C ASP A 396 5.39 -5.90 15.41
N SER A 397 4.28 -5.83 14.67
CA SER A 397 3.60 -6.99 14.09
C SER A 397 4.49 -7.86 13.20
N VAL A 398 5.48 -7.26 12.53
CA VAL A 398 6.44 -7.98 11.67
C VAL A 398 7.85 -8.03 12.26
N ARG A 399 8.17 -7.18 13.25
CA ARG A 399 9.49 -7.18 13.93
C ARG A 399 9.60 -8.20 15.07
N ASN A 400 8.50 -8.54 15.73
CA ASN A 400 8.53 -9.41 16.93
C ASN A 400 7.58 -10.62 16.85
N PHE A 401 6.60 -10.62 15.95
CA PHE A 401 5.50 -11.59 15.94
C PHE A 401 5.25 -12.25 14.58
N LEU A 402 6.19 -12.15 13.65
CA LEU A 402 6.05 -12.78 12.34
C LEU A 402 5.96 -14.31 12.53
N PHE A 403 4.73 -14.85 12.52
CA PHE A 403 4.39 -16.26 12.75
C PHE A 403 4.61 -16.84 14.15
N GLY A 404 4.14 -16.16 15.21
CA GLY A 404 3.85 -16.83 16.49
C GLY A 404 4.04 -15.96 17.73
N PRO A 405 3.52 -16.39 18.90
CA PRO A 405 3.67 -15.62 20.13
C PRO A 405 5.13 -15.62 20.65
N PRO A 406 5.48 -14.63 21.50
CA PRO A 406 6.83 -14.50 22.08
C PRO A 406 7.30 -15.77 22.78
N GLY A 407 8.54 -16.17 22.54
CA GLY A 407 9.12 -17.41 23.07
C GLY A 407 8.49 -18.71 22.52
N ALA A 408 7.57 -18.62 21.55
CA ALA A 408 6.94 -19.75 20.89
C ALA A 408 7.30 -19.90 19.40
N GLY A 409 8.22 -19.07 18.88
CA GLY A 409 8.76 -19.23 17.53
C GLY A 409 8.39 -18.16 16.50
N GLY A 410 7.98 -16.94 16.91
CA GLY A 410 7.88 -15.82 15.97
C GLY A 410 9.23 -15.48 15.29
N LEU A 411 9.19 -14.65 14.27
CA LEU A 411 10.34 -14.16 13.52
C LEU A 411 10.42 -12.62 13.63
N ASP A 412 11.57 -12.09 13.19
CA ASP A 412 11.83 -10.66 13.10
C ASP A 412 12.21 -10.32 11.66
N LEU A 413 11.31 -9.64 10.94
CA LEU A 413 11.48 -9.29 9.53
C LEU A 413 12.73 -8.45 9.27
N ALA A 414 13.06 -7.50 10.14
CA ALA A 414 14.26 -6.68 10.00
C ALA A 414 15.53 -7.54 10.15
N SER A 415 15.55 -8.42 11.16
CA SER A 415 16.64 -9.38 11.34
C SER A 415 16.77 -10.33 10.15
N LEU A 416 15.66 -10.80 9.57
CA LEU A 416 15.65 -11.65 8.39
C LEU A 416 16.22 -10.93 7.16
N ASN A 417 15.88 -9.65 6.94
CA ASN A 417 16.41 -8.88 5.81
C ASN A 417 17.93 -8.71 5.90
N ILE A 418 18.43 -8.34 7.07
CA ILE A 418 19.87 -8.21 7.32
C ILE A 418 20.56 -9.56 7.11
N GLN A 419 20.03 -10.62 7.71
CA GLN A 419 20.63 -11.95 7.61
C GLN A 419 20.57 -12.51 6.18
N ARG A 420 19.52 -12.20 5.42
CA ARG A 420 19.40 -12.57 4.00
C ARG A 420 20.43 -11.85 3.14
N GLY A 421 20.70 -10.57 3.40
CA GLY A 421 21.78 -9.83 2.75
C GLY A 421 23.15 -10.50 2.97
N ARG A 422 23.41 -10.92 4.21
CA ARG A 422 24.63 -11.66 4.57
C ARG A 422 24.70 -13.06 3.93
N ASP A 423 23.59 -13.78 3.86
CA ASP A 423 23.47 -15.07 3.17
C ASP A 423 23.70 -14.96 1.65
N HIS A 424 23.24 -13.87 1.06
CA HIS A 424 23.47 -13.58 -0.36
C HIS A 424 24.86 -12.99 -0.61
N GLY A 425 25.69 -12.79 0.41
CA GLY A 425 27.02 -12.19 0.27
C GLY A 425 26.95 -10.81 -0.36
N LEU A 426 25.95 -9.99 0.02
CA LEU A 426 25.92 -8.58 -0.39
C LEU A 426 27.11 -7.84 0.23
N ALA A 427 27.76 -6.99 -0.57
CA ALA A 427 28.78 -6.09 -0.07
C ALA A 427 28.22 -5.11 0.99
N ASP A 428 29.13 -4.56 1.79
CA ASP A 428 28.80 -3.44 2.67
C ASP A 428 28.22 -2.25 1.89
N TYR A 429 27.51 -1.39 2.62
CA TYR A 429 26.89 -0.18 2.12
C TYR A 429 27.83 0.69 1.28
N ASN A 430 29.06 0.91 1.74
CA ASN A 430 29.99 1.85 1.11
C ASN A 430 30.64 1.27 -0.15
N THR A 431 30.95 -0.04 -0.14
CA THR A 431 31.42 -0.78 -1.31
C THR A 431 30.34 -0.92 -2.37
N THR A 432 29.08 -1.09 -1.96
CA THR A 432 27.94 -1.05 -2.88
C THR A 432 27.80 0.34 -3.50
N ARG A 433 27.82 1.42 -2.71
CA ARG A 433 27.80 2.80 -3.21
C ARG A 433 28.84 3.04 -4.29
N GLU A 434 30.09 2.67 -4.04
CA GLU A 434 31.18 2.81 -5.01
C GLU A 434 30.92 2.03 -6.30
N SER A 435 30.35 0.82 -6.20
CA SER A 435 30.02 -0.04 -7.35
C SER A 435 28.93 0.57 -8.24
N PHE A 436 28.00 1.33 -7.65
CA PHE A 436 26.99 2.11 -8.37
C PHE A 436 27.48 3.52 -8.76
N GLY A 437 28.77 3.82 -8.60
CA GLY A 437 29.37 5.10 -8.97
C GLY A 437 29.09 6.26 -8.01
N LEU A 438 28.52 5.97 -6.84
CA LEU A 438 28.31 6.93 -5.77
C LEU A 438 29.60 7.11 -4.93
N PRO A 439 29.83 8.30 -4.35
CA PRO A 439 30.93 8.48 -3.43
C PRO A 439 30.70 7.67 -2.15
N ARG A 440 31.78 7.08 -1.62
CA ARG A 440 31.79 6.52 -0.27
C ARG A 440 31.53 7.63 0.75
N VAL A 441 30.71 7.35 1.75
CA VAL A 441 30.57 8.24 2.91
C VAL A 441 31.74 8.03 3.88
N THR A 442 32.08 9.06 4.64
CA THR A 442 33.20 9.03 5.60
C THR A 442 32.80 9.25 7.04
N SER A 443 31.52 9.54 7.30
CA SER A 443 30.97 9.69 8.64
C SER A 443 29.46 9.38 8.66
N PHE A 444 28.92 8.99 9.81
CA PHE A 444 27.49 8.71 9.97
C PHE A 444 26.60 9.94 9.68
N ALA A 445 27.12 11.15 9.90
CA ALA A 445 26.43 12.40 9.58
C ALA A 445 26.29 12.69 8.08
N GLU A 446 27.00 11.95 7.22
CA GLU A 446 26.78 11.98 5.76
C GLU A 446 25.68 11.01 5.32
N ILE A 447 25.24 10.09 6.19
CA ILE A 447 24.13 9.16 5.93
C ILE A 447 22.81 9.81 6.34
N THR A 448 22.72 10.28 7.59
CA THR A 448 21.47 10.80 8.17
C THR A 448 21.69 12.10 8.93
N SER A 449 20.69 12.98 8.90
CA SER A 449 20.63 14.20 9.71
C SER A 449 20.18 13.96 11.15
N ASP A 450 19.65 12.79 11.47
CA ASP A 450 19.21 12.42 12.81
C ASP A 450 20.38 12.03 13.72
N PRO A 451 20.70 12.83 14.77
CA PRO A 451 21.79 12.52 15.69
C PRO A 451 21.57 11.24 16.52
N GLU A 452 20.33 10.81 16.76
CA GLU A 452 20.06 9.57 17.52
C GLU A 452 20.40 8.35 16.65
N LEU A 453 19.91 8.31 15.41
CA LEU A 453 20.27 7.29 14.44
C LEU A 453 21.78 7.27 14.14
N GLN A 454 22.46 8.42 14.03
CA GLN A 454 23.93 8.48 13.90
C GLN A 454 24.62 7.75 15.06
N SER A 455 24.20 8.05 16.30
CA SER A 455 24.79 7.44 17.49
C SER A 455 24.49 5.94 17.59
N GLY A 456 23.29 5.51 17.17
CA GLY A 456 22.90 4.10 17.09
C GLY A 456 23.78 3.33 16.10
N LEU A 457 23.93 3.84 14.88
CA LEU A 457 24.79 3.24 13.85
C LEU A 457 26.26 3.21 14.27
N GLU A 458 26.79 4.28 14.86
CA GLU A 458 28.17 4.31 15.36
C GLU A 458 28.40 3.29 16.47
N SER A 459 27.43 3.14 17.38
CA SER A 459 27.53 2.16 18.48
C SER A 459 27.49 0.72 17.98
N LEU A 460 26.70 0.43 16.95
CA LEU A 460 26.57 -0.91 16.35
C LEU A 460 27.77 -1.27 15.48
N TYR A 461 28.11 -0.42 14.50
CA TYR A 461 29.06 -0.77 13.45
C TYR A 461 30.47 -0.23 13.69
N GLY A 462 30.63 0.80 14.52
CA GLY A 462 31.90 1.50 14.77
C GLY A 462 32.44 2.31 13.59
N THR A 463 32.25 1.85 12.35
CA THR A 463 32.64 2.51 11.11
C THR A 463 31.56 2.40 10.04
N VAL A 464 31.49 3.39 9.15
CA VAL A 464 30.56 3.42 8.01
C VAL A 464 30.86 2.35 6.95
N ASP A 465 32.06 1.78 6.97
CA ASP A 465 32.49 0.73 6.03
C ASP A 465 31.96 -0.67 6.36
N ASN A 466 31.27 -0.84 7.50
CA ASN A 466 30.78 -2.14 7.96
C ASN A 466 29.24 -2.25 7.93
N ILE A 467 28.53 -1.21 7.46
CA ILE A 467 27.06 -1.16 7.50
C ILE A 467 26.47 -2.15 6.48
N ASP A 468 25.55 -3.01 6.90
CA ASP A 468 24.78 -3.86 5.98
C ASP A 468 23.98 -2.99 4.99
N LEU A 469 23.97 -3.35 3.70
CA LEU A 469 23.37 -2.52 2.65
C LEU A 469 21.92 -2.11 2.93
N TRP A 470 21.09 -3.03 3.44
CA TRP A 470 19.69 -2.75 3.75
C TRP A 470 19.54 -1.67 4.83
N VAL A 471 20.36 -1.76 5.89
CA VAL A 471 20.40 -0.79 7.00
C VAL A 471 20.89 0.56 6.52
N GLY A 472 22.00 0.58 5.75
CA GLY A 472 22.58 1.82 5.26
C GLY A 472 21.65 2.57 4.31
N GLY A 473 20.94 1.86 3.43
CA GLY A 473 20.00 2.48 2.50
C GLY A 473 18.72 3.01 3.14
N LEU A 474 18.18 2.35 4.18
CA LEU A 474 17.05 2.86 4.95
C LEU A 474 17.44 4.04 5.85
N ALA A 475 18.68 4.09 6.32
CA ALA A 475 19.16 5.16 7.18
C ALA A 475 19.40 6.48 6.45
N GLU A 476 19.51 6.49 5.12
CA GLU A 476 19.80 7.72 4.38
C GLU A 476 18.68 8.76 4.47
N ASP A 477 19.04 10.02 4.67
CA ASP A 477 18.10 11.14 4.48
C ASP A 477 17.49 11.07 3.07
N HIS A 478 16.17 11.28 2.97
CA HIS A 478 15.49 11.25 1.68
C HIS A 478 15.98 12.32 0.73
N LEU A 479 16.13 11.95 -0.55
CA LEU A 479 16.39 12.93 -1.60
C LEU A 479 15.20 13.90 -1.76
N PRO A 480 15.45 15.17 -2.13
CA PRO A 480 14.38 16.14 -2.33
C PRO A 480 13.34 15.65 -3.34
N GLY A 481 12.12 15.38 -2.86
CA GLY A 481 11.04 14.92 -3.72
C GLY A 481 11.04 13.41 -3.96
N SER A 482 11.80 12.63 -3.22
CA SER A 482 11.77 11.15 -3.14
C SER A 482 11.38 10.71 -1.72
N SER A 483 10.96 9.46 -1.54
CA SER A 483 10.89 8.77 -0.24
C SER A 483 12.15 7.97 0.06
N LEU A 484 13.17 8.00 -0.81
CA LEU A 484 14.37 7.19 -0.67
C LEU A 484 15.63 8.06 -0.59
N GLY A 485 16.63 7.52 0.08
CA GLY A 485 18.01 8.00 0.00
C GLY A 485 18.66 7.78 -1.37
N GLU A 486 19.85 8.35 -1.54
CA GLU A 486 20.64 8.30 -2.77
C GLU A 486 20.98 6.88 -3.22
N THR A 487 21.37 6.00 -2.30
CA THR A 487 21.80 4.62 -2.62
C THR A 487 20.65 3.78 -3.13
N PHE A 488 19.55 3.70 -2.37
CA PHE A 488 18.39 2.90 -2.78
C PHE A 488 17.72 3.45 -4.04
N GLN A 489 17.60 4.78 -4.16
CA GLN A 489 17.08 5.38 -5.39
C GLN A 489 17.96 5.02 -6.60
N THR A 490 19.29 5.03 -6.46
CA THR A 490 20.20 4.67 -7.56
C THR A 490 20.04 3.21 -7.98
N ILE A 491 19.97 2.27 -7.02
CA ILE A 491 19.79 0.83 -7.30
C ILE A 491 18.44 0.57 -7.98
N ILE A 492 17.36 1.20 -7.48
CA ILE A 492 16.02 1.02 -8.02
C ILE A 492 15.90 1.63 -9.42
N VAL A 493 16.45 2.83 -9.64
CA VAL A 493 16.46 3.46 -10.98
C VAL A 493 17.22 2.58 -11.98
N ASP A 494 18.42 2.09 -11.64
CA ASP A 494 19.17 1.15 -12.51
C ASP A 494 18.32 -0.06 -12.88
N GLN A 495 17.72 -0.72 -11.89
CA GLN A 495 16.97 -1.94 -12.13
C GLN A 495 15.75 -1.69 -13.02
N PHE A 496 14.91 -0.70 -12.72
CA PHE A 496 13.71 -0.43 -13.51
C PHE A 496 14.05 0.12 -14.91
N GLU A 497 15.15 0.83 -15.09
CA GLU A 497 15.59 1.21 -16.44
C GLU A 497 16.02 -0.02 -17.26
N ARG A 498 16.77 -0.96 -16.66
CA ARG A 498 17.15 -2.20 -17.34
C ARG A 498 15.94 -3.09 -17.66
N LEU A 499 14.96 -3.17 -16.76
CA LEU A 499 13.71 -3.88 -17.00
C LEU A 499 12.94 -3.29 -18.18
N ARG A 500 12.81 -1.97 -18.24
CA ARG A 500 12.10 -1.28 -19.33
C ARG A 500 12.84 -1.37 -20.65
N ASP A 501 14.13 -1.06 -20.64
CA ASP A 501 14.91 -0.87 -21.86
C ASP A 501 15.35 -2.22 -22.45
N GLY A 502 15.52 -3.25 -21.62
CA GLY A 502 15.86 -4.62 -22.02
C GLY A 502 14.66 -5.53 -22.33
N ASP A 503 13.42 -5.05 -22.22
CA ASP A 503 12.22 -5.82 -22.54
C ASP A 503 11.72 -5.55 -23.97
N ARG A 504 11.82 -6.57 -24.84
CA ARG A 504 11.30 -6.48 -26.20
C ARG A 504 9.78 -6.35 -26.25
N PHE A 505 9.09 -6.84 -25.23
CA PHE A 505 7.62 -6.81 -25.10
C PHE A 505 7.10 -5.62 -24.28
N TRP A 506 7.97 -4.66 -23.92
CA TRP A 506 7.56 -3.41 -23.27
C TRP A 506 6.39 -2.77 -24.00
N TYR A 507 5.37 -2.32 -23.26
CA TYR A 507 4.07 -1.96 -23.86
C TYR A 507 4.17 -0.85 -24.93
N GLN A 508 5.12 0.07 -24.82
CA GLN A 508 5.31 1.12 -25.83
C GLN A 508 5.89 0.60 -27.16
N ASN A 509 6.40 -0.65 -27.18
CA ASN A 509 6.80 -1.37 -28.39
C ASN A 509 5.63 -2.17 -28.99
N GLN A 510 4.65 -2.56 -28.17
CA GLN A 510 3.51 -3.37 -28.58
C GLN A 510 2.32 -2.52 -29.05
N PHE A 511 2.04 -1.41 -28.36
CA PHE A 511 0.87 -0.56 -28.59
C PHE A 511 1.23 0.76 -29.24
N SER A 512 0.29 1.35 -29.99
CA SER A 512 0.51 2.66 -30.63
C SER A 512 -0.78 3.47 -30.78
N GLY A 513 -0.64 4.76 -31.10
CA GLY A 513 -1.78 5.61 -31.44
C GLY A 513 -2.75 5.79 -30.27
N ARG A 514 -4.01 5.34 -30.45
CA ARG A 514 -5.06 5.55 -29.44
C ARG A 514 -4.98 4.60 -28.27
N GLU A 515 -4.62 3.35 -28.52
CA GLU A 515 -4.47 2.31 -27.48
C GLU A 515 -3.35 2.69 -26.53
N LEU A 516 -2.18 3.03 -27.08
CA LEU A 516 -1.06 3.52 -26.26
C LEU A 516 -1.44 4.78 -25.45
N ALA A 517 -2.10 5.75 -26.09
CA ALA A 517 -2.53 6.97 -25.39
C ALA A 517 -3.61 6.73 -24.32
N GLN A 518 -4.31 5.60 -24.39
CA GLN A 518 -5.25 5.17 -23.35
C GLN A 518 -4.48 4.49 -22.20
N LEU A 519 -3.58 3.56 -22.51
CA LEU A 519 -2.71 2.90 -21.53
C LEU A 519 -1.91 3.92 -20.71
N GLU A 520 -1.31 4.93 -21.35
CA GLU A 520 -0.57 6.02 -20.68
C GLU A 520 -1.44 6.93 -19.78
N ARG A 521 -2.77 6.78 -19.83
CA ARG A 521 -3.72 7.56 -19.00
C ARG A 521 -4.46 6.72 -17.98
N THR A 522 -4.47 5.39 -18.12
CA THR A 522 -5.08 4.49 -17.16
C THR A 522 -4.30 4.57 -15.85
N SER A 523 -4.98 4.95 -14.76
CA SER A 523 -4.42 4.87 -13.41
C SER A 523 -4.84 3.58 -12.71
N LEU A 524 -4.22 3.27 -11.56
CA LEU A 524 -4.68 2.18 -10.71
C LEU A 524 -6.13 2.41 -10.24
N SER A 525 -6.50 3.65 -9.91
CA SER A 525 -7.88 3.99 -9.56
C SER A 525 -8.87 3.66 -10.68
N ASP A 526 -8.50 3.88 -11.95
CA ASP A 526 -9.35 3.50 -13.09
C ASP A 526 -9.54 1.97 -13.16
N ILE A 527 -8.53 1.17 -12.80
CA ILE A 527 -8.64 -0.30 -12.74
C ILE A 527 -9.52 -0.75 -11.58
N ILE A 528 -9.37 -0.13 -10.41
CA ILE A 528 -10.20 -0.40 -9.23
C ILE A 528 -11.67 -0.11 -9.56
N GLU A 529 -12.01 1.07 -10.07
CA GLU A 529 -13.39 1.45 -10.42
C GLU A 529 -14.02 0.55 -11.49
N ARG A 530 -13.23 -0.04 -12.39
CA ARG A 530 -13.74 -0.97 -13.42
C ARG A 530 -14.13 -2.34 -12.87
N ASN A 531 -13.51 -2.75 -11.76
CA ASN A 531 -13.54 -4.14 -11.27
C ASN A 531 -14.12 -4.29 -9.85
N THR A 532 -14.61 -3.19 -9.28
CA THR A 532 -15.21 -3.09 -7.94
C THR A 532 -16.48 -2.25 -7.99
N GLU A 533 -17.19 -2.13 -6.87
CA GLU A 533 -18.32 -1.22 -6.68
C GLU A 533 -17.89 0.16 -6.13
N LEU A 534 -16.58 0.37 -5.90
CA LEU A 534 -16.05 1.63 -5.40
C LEU A 534 -16.23 2.77 -6.42
N THR A 535 -16.68 3.92 -5.92
CA THR A 535 -16.86 5.15 -6.69
C THR A 535 -16.19 6.37 -6.04
N SER A 536 -15.77 6.26 -4.78
CA SER A 536 -15.09 7.31 -4.03
C SER A 536 -13.63 6.91 -3.78
N ILE A 537 -12.80 7.01 -4.81
CA ILE A 537 -11.35 6.80 -4.71
C ILE A 537 -10.62 8.01 -5.28
N GLN A 538 -9.49 8.38 -4.69
CA GLN A 538 -8.68 9.49 -5.20
C GLN A 538 -8.08 9.17 -6.57
N ARG A 539 -7.62 10.20 -7.27
CA ARG A 539 -7.07 10.04 -8.63
C ARG A 539 -5.78 9.24 -8.69
N ASN A 540 -4.96 9.36 -7.66
CA ASN A 540 -3.72 8.60 -7.51
C ASN A 540 -3.85 7.71 -6.28
N ALA A 541 -4.07 6.42 -6.50
CA ALA A 541 -4.31 5.45 -5.42
C ALA A 541 -3.13 5.34 -4.45
N PHE A 542 -1.92 5.78 -4.83
CA PHE A 542 -0.69 5.71 -4.02
C PHE A 542 -0.47 6.91 -3.09
N VAL A 543 -1.38 7.89 -3.07
CA VAL A 543 -1.22 9.10 -2.27
C VAL A 543 -2.56 9.48 -1.64
N PHE A 544 -2.61 9.58 -0.32
CA PHE A 544 -3.79 10.04 0.41
C PHE A 544 -3.62 11.48 0.89
N ARG A 545 -4.46 12.40 0.42
CA ARG A 545 -4.45 13.81 0.84
C ARG A 545 -5.84 14.27 1.17
N ALA A 546 -6.03 14.77 2.38
CA ALA A 546 -7.27 15.42 2.79
C ALA A 546 -6.95 16.67 3.62
N GLU A 547 -7.81 17.67 3.54
CA GLU A 547 -7.71 18.86 4.40
C GLU A 547 -9.10 19.38 4.77
N ILE A 548 -9.33 19.61 6.06
CA ILE A 548 -10.45 20.43 6.54
C ILE A 548 -9.89 21.76 7.01
N SER A 549 -10.15 22.81 6.23
CA SER A 549 -9.68 24.17 6.50
C SER A 549 -10.83 25.09 6.87
N GLY A 550 -10.52 26.25 7.45
CA GLY A 550 -11.58 27.21 7.72
C GLY A 550 -11.16 28.53 8.30
N ALA A 551 -12.17 29.30 8.68
CA ALA A 551 -11.99 30.55 9.40
C ALA A 551 -13.06 30.75 10.48
N VAL A 552 -12.63 31.26 11.63
CA VAL A 552 -13.47 31.63 12.76
C VAL A 552 -13.56 33.16 12.86
N SER A 553 -14.77 33.67 12.93
CA SER A 553 -15.07 35.10 13.08
C SER A 553 -15.80 35.38 14.39
N VAL A 554 -15.71 36.61 14.87
CA VAL A 554 -16.48 37.08 16.04
C VAL A 554 -17.83 37.58 15.57
N ASP A 555 -18.90 36.92 16.01
CA ASP A 555 -20.29 37.28 15.75
C ASP A 555 -20.65 38.57 16.51
N GLN A 556 -20.48 39.71 15.83
CA GLN A 556 -20.72 41.03 16.42
C GLN A 556 -22.20 41.42 16.38
N ASN A 557 -22.94 40.93 15.38
CA ASN A 557 -24.33 41.30 15.16
C ASN A 557 -25.31 40.30 15.78
N ARG A 558 -24.80 39.21 16.37
CA ARG A 558 -25.51 38.14 17.07
C ARG A 558 -26.50 37.42 16.16
N ASN A 559 -26.19 37.29 14.88
CA ASN A 559 -27.03 36.58 13.92
C ASN A 559 -26.68 35.09 13.79
N GLY A 560 -25.61 34.63 14.45
CA GLY A 560 -25.13 33.25 14.43
C GLY A 560 -24.61 32.80 13.06
N ARG A 561 -24.22 33.73 12.17
CA ARG A 561 -23.80 33.44 10.79
C ARG A 561 -22.50 34.16 10.43
N PRO A 562 -21.53 33.47 9.80
CA PRO A 562 -20.28 34.10 9.38
C PRO A 562 -20.49 35.18 8.33
N ASP A 563 -20.19 36.43 8.68
CA ASP A 563 -20.30 37.58 7.78
C ASP A 563 -18.91 38.11 7.34
N ARG A 564 -18.78 38.49 6.06
CA ARG A 564 -17.51 39.02 5.49
C ARG A 564 -16.95 40.28 6.18
N ARG A 565 -17.73 40.95 7.03
CA ARG A 565 -17.34 42.17 7.75
C ARG A 565 -16.98 41.91 9.22
N GLU A 566 -17.15 40.67 9.68
CA GLU A 566 -16.84 40.30 11.05
C GLU A 566 -15.34 40.19 11.26
N ARG A 567 -14.93 40.52 12.49
CA ARG A 567 -13.51 40.49 12.84
C ARG A 567 -13.07 39.04 13.01
N PRO A 568 -11.88 38.66 12.52
CA PRO A 568 -11.33 37.34 12.81
C PRO A 568 -11.20 37.07 14.31
N ALA A 569 -11.52 35.86 14.72
CA ALA A 569 -11.26 35.36 16.06
C ALA A 569 -9.87 34.72 16.08
N ALA A 570 -8.84 35.53 16.35
CA ALA A 570 -7.46 35.06 16.45
C ALA A 570 -7.17 34.43 17.83
N GLY A 571 -6.39 33.35 17.87
CA GLY A 571 -6.06 32.65 19.11
C GLY A 571 -7.21 31.82 19.69
N ALA A 572 -8.23 31.49 18.89
CA ALA A 572 -9.31 30.60 19.29
C ALA A 572 -8.86 29.14 19.13
N GLU A 573 -9.17 28.31 20.12
CA GLU A 573 -8.94 26.87 20.04
C GLU A 573 -10.03 26.21 19.20
N VAL A 574 -9.60 25.41 18.23
CA VAL A 574 -10.45 24.68 17.29
C VAL A 574 -10.12 23.21 17.41
N ARG A 575 -11.14 22.35 17.49
CA ARG A 575 -10.97 20.89 17.60
C ARG A 575 -11.63 20.19 16.43
N LEU A 576 -10.92 19.20 15.89
CA LEU A 576 -11.42 18.20 14.96
C LEU A 576 -11.99 17.04 15.79
N ILE A 577 -13.29 16.80 15.67
CA ILE A 577 -13.99 15.75 16.41
C ILE A 577 -14.43 14.68 15.43
N ASN A 578 -14.05 13.42 15.66
CA ASN A 578 -14.64 12.28 14.96
C ASN A 578 -16.07 12.09 15.50
N THR A 579 -17.08 12.06 14.62
CA THR A 579 -18.48 11.99 15.04
C THR A 579 -18.92 10.59 15.44
N ASP A 580 -18.15 9.57 15.07
CA ASP A 580 -18.52 8.17 15.29
C ASP A 580 -18.29 7.76 16.74
N ASP A 581 -17.14 8.14 17.32
CA ASP A 581 -16.76 7.86 18.71
C ASP A 581 -16.75 9.11 19.62
N GLY A 582 -16.82 10.32 19.04
CA GLY A 582 -16.75 11.59 19.75
C GLY A 582 -15.33 11.99 20.19
N SER A 583 -14.29 11.31 19.71
CA SER A 583 -12.91 11.59 20.07
C SER A 583 -12.41 12.90 19.47
N VAL A 584 -11.47 13.55 20.18
CA VAL A 584 -10.76 14.72 19.65
C VAL A 584 -9.55 14.21 18.88
N VAL A 585 -9.62 14.24 17.56
CA VAL A 585 -8.53 13.81 16.68
C VAL A 585 -7.37 14.80 16.73
N ALA A 586 -7.68 16.10 16.58
CA ALA A 586 -6.68 17.15 16.64
C ALA A 586 -7.21 18.47 17.20
N THR A 587 -6.29 19.31 17.65
CA THR A 587 -6.56 20.66 18.12
C THR A 587 -5.63 21.66 17.45
N ALA A 588 -6.18 22.76 16.94
CA ALA A 588 -5.46 23.86 16.32
C ALA A 588 -5.81 25.19 16.99
N VAL A 589 -4.94 26.19 16.82
CA VAL A 589 -5.19 27.56 17.27
C VAL A 589 -5.26 28.47 16.07
N THR A 590 -6.31 29.28 15.97
CA THR A 590 -6.50 30.16 14.82
C THR A 590 -5.42 31.23 14.69
N ASP A 591 -4.99 31.49 13.45
CA ASP A 591 -4.00 32.53 13.14
C ASP A 591 -4.56 33.96 13.36
N ARG A 592 -3.75 34.99 13.06
CA ARG A 592 -4.17 36.41 13.17
C ARG A 592 -5.34 36.77 12.25
N ALA A 593 -5.56 35.98 11.20
CA ALA A 593 -6.68 36.10 10.28
C ALA A 593 -7.84 35.14 10.62
N GLY A 594 -7.78 34.48 11.78
CA GLY A 594 -8.82 33.56 12.27
C GLY A 594 -8.84 32.21 11.57
N ARG A 595 -7.79 31.86 10.80
CA ARG A 595 -7.75 30.64 9.99
C ARG A 595 -7.20 29.45 10.75
N PHE A 596 -7.66 28.26 10.38
CA PHE A 596 -7.19 26.96 10.85
C PHE A 596 -7.18 25.96 9.69
N SER A 597 -6.46 24.85 9.86
CA SER A 597 -6.43 23.69 8.96
C SER A 597 -6.15 22.43 9.77
N PHE A 598 -6.74 21.32 9.35
CA PHE A 598 -6.40 19.96 9.78
C PHE A 598 -6.13 19.14 8.53
N GLY A 599 -5.02 18.41 8.51
CA GLY A 599 -4.66 17.48 7.43
C GLY A 599 -4.30 16.09 7.96
N VAL A 600 -3.79 15.24 7.07
CA VAL A 600 -3.44 13.83 7.37
C VAL A 600 -2.41 13.72 8.51
N ALA A 601 -1.45 14.64 8.57
CA ALA A 601 -0.46 14.72 9.66
C ALA A 601 -1.05 15.15 11.01
N ASP A 602 -2.26 15.70 11.02
CA ASP A 602 -3.04 15.97 12.24
C ASP A 602 -3.97 14.79 12.58
N GLY A 603 -3.83 13.62 11.95
CA GLY A 603 -4.69 12.46 12.16
C GLY A 603 -6.00 12.45 11.36
N LEU A 604 -6.17 13.36 10.38
CA LEU A 604 -7.33 13.31 9.48
C LEU A 604 -7.23 12.05 8.59
N ARG A 605 -8.31 11.27 8.55
CA ARG A 605 -8.50 10.07 7.71
C ARG A 605 -9.84 10.16 7.00
N THR A 606 -10.28 9.10 6.35
CA THR A 606 -11.70 8.99 5.96
C THR A 606 -12.59 8.91 7.20
N GLY A 607 -13.82 9.39 7.09
CA GLY A 607 -14.77 9.43 8.19
C GLY A 607 -15.61 10.69 8.22
N VAL A 608 -16.42 10.82 9.27
CA VAL A 608 -17.29 11.98 9.47
C VAL A 608 -16.81 12.82 10.65
N TYR A 609 -16.62 14.11 10.39
CA TYR A 609 -16.00 15.03 11.34
C TYR A 609 -16.86 16.24 11.64
N GLN A 610 -16.71 16.76 12.86
CA GLN A 610 -17.25 18.05 13.26
C GLN A 610 -16.15 18.97 13.79
N ILE A 611 -16.13 20.20 13.30
CA ILE A 611 -15.20 21.23 13.78
C ILE A 611 -15.87 22.04 14.87
N THR A 612 -15.27 22.04 16.06
CA THR A 612 -15.77 22.80 17.21
C THR A 612 -14.79 23.90 17.60
N VAL A 613 -15.30 25.04 18.08
CA VAL A 613 -14.49 26.11 18.68
C VAL A 613 -14.78 26.12 20.16
N THR A 614 -13.76 26.06 21.00
CA THR A 614 -13.88 26.00 22.46
C THR A 614 -13.40 27.29 23.12
N ASP A 615 -13.92 27.57 24.31
CA ASP A 615 -13.35 28.60 25.18
C ASP A 615 -12.25 28.04 26.10
N ALA A 616 -11.65 28.89 26.94
CA ALA A 616 -10.58 28.49 27.85
C ALA A 616 -11.03 27.51 28.96
N ALA A 617 -12.34 27.32 29.16
CA ALA A 617 -12.89 26.33 30.07
C ALA A 617 -13.23 25.01 29.36
N GLY A 618 -13.04 24.94 28.03
CA GLY A 618 -13.38 23.79 27.20
C GLY A 618 -14.85 23.75 26.76
N GLU A 619 -15.64 24.80 26.97
CA GLU A 619 -17.03 24.85 26.52
C GLU A 619 -17.10 25.18 25.02
N THR A 620 -17.94 24.44 24.27
CA THR A 620 -18.15 24.67 22.84
C THR A 620 -18.89 25.99 22.58
N LEU A 621 -18.22 26.90 21.89
CA LEU A 621 -18.74 28.20 21.45
C LEU A 621 -19.44 28.17 20.09
N ALA A 622 -18.98 27.29 19.19
CA ALA A 622 -19.53 27.07 17.86
C ALA A 622 -19.18 25.66 17.37
N ALA A 623 -20.01 25.09 16.50
CA ALA A 623 -19.77 23.82 15.85
C ALA A 623 -20.16 23.90 14.37
N SER A 624 -19.44 23.17 13.51
CA SER A 624 -19.80 23.02 12.10
C SER A 624 -20.97 22.06 11.93
N ARG A 625 -21.48 21.98 10.70
CA ARG A 625 -22.15 20.75 10.26
C ARG A 625 -21.13 19.62 10.18
N ASP A 626 -21.61 18.40 10.08
CA ASP A 626 -20.76 17.25 9.82
C ASP A 626 -20.12 17.38 8.42
N VAL A 627 -18.87 16.98 8.33
CA VAL A 627 -18.01 17.03 7.15
C VAL A 627 -17.51 15.61 6.92
N ALA A 628 -17.97 14.99 5.84
CA ALA A 628 -17.47 13.68 5.44
C ALA A 628 -16.19 13.85 4.62
N VAL A 629 -15.19 13.04 4.92
CA VAL A 629 -14.03 12.78 4.08
C VAL A 629 -14.19 11.35 3.61
N THR A 630 -14.54 11.17 2.34
CA THR A 630 -14.85 9.84 1.79
C THR A 630 -13.72 9.30 0.95
N GLY A 631 -12.65 10.06 0.72
CA GLY A 631 -11.45 9.59 0.02
C GLY A 631 -10.36 10.64 0.02
N GLY A 632 -9.25 10.34 -0.66
CA GLY A 632 -8.23 11.36 -0.90
C GLY A 632 -8.70 12.42 -1.92
N ASP A 633 -7.99 13.53 -1.98
CA ASP A 633 -8.34 14.75 -2.71
C ASP A 633 -9.58 15.51 -2.20
N ASP A 634 -10.05 15.20 -0.98
CA ASP A 634 -11.13 15.93 -0.30
C ASP A 634 -10.60 17.17 0.45
N PHE A 635 -10.98 18.35 -0.06
CA PHE A 635 -10.58 19.65 0.49
C PHE A 635 -11.81 20.47 0.89
N GLU A 636 -12.12 20.46 2.18
CA GLU A 636 -13.32 21.10 2.72
C GLU A 636 -13.01 22.43 3.40
N HIS A 637 -13.97 23.37 3.31
CA HIS A 637 -13.82 24.71 3.87
C HIS A 637 -14.99 25.13 4.77
N VAL A 638 -14.71 25.24 6.06
CA VAL A 638 -15.69 25.51 7.12
C VAL A 638 -15.60 26.97 7.59
N ARG A 639 -16.76 27.59 7.85
CA ARG A 639 -16.83 28.93 8.45
C ARG A 639 -17.64 28.90 9.73
N LEU A 640 -17.04 29.40 10.81
CA LEU A 640 -17.64 29.42 12.14
C LEU A 640 -17.68 30.84 12.69
N SER A 641 -18.64 31.09 13.57
CA SER A 641 -18.80 32.37 14.25
C SER A 641 -18.98 32.16 15.74
N VAL A 642 -18.12 32.78 16.53
CA VAL A 642 -18.17 32.69 18.00
C VAL A 642 -18.75 33.96 18.61
N PRO A 643 -19.45 33.88 19.76
CA PRO A 643 -20.01 35.05 20.40
C PRO A 643 -18.96 36.11 20.74
N ALA A 644 -19.27 37.39 20.53
CA ALA A 644 -18.42 38.48 21.01
C ALA A 644 -18.27 38.44 22.54
N THR A 645 -17.04 38.23 23.03
CA THR A 645 -16.73 38.30 24.47
C THR A 645 -17.22 39.63 25.05
N ARG A 646 -18.05 39.58 26.11
CA ARG A 646 -18.45 40.79 26.85
C ARG A 646 -17.18 41.46 27.37
N PRO A 647 -16.96 42.77 27.15
CA PRO A 647 -15.95 43.46 27.93
C PRO A 647 -16.32 43.30 29.40
N ALA A 648 -15.33 42.96 30.23
CA ALA A 648 -15.48 43.01 31.68
C ALA A 648 -16.16 44.33 32.06
N PRO A 649 -17.15 44.34 32.97
CA PRO A 649 -17.79 45.59 33.36
C PRO A 649 -16.68 46.52 33.85
N THR A 650 -16.41 47.58 33.09
CA THR A 650 -15.54 48.68 33.49
C THR A 650 -15.94 49.05 34.91
N GLN A 651 -14.99 48.96 35.85
CA GLN A 651 -15.16 49.47 37.19
C GLN A 651 -15.85 50.83 37.10
N ALA A 652 -16.97 50.95 37.81
CA ALA A 652 -17.77 52.15 37.83
C ALA A 652 -16.84 53.35 38.05
N ALA A 653 -16.87 54.28 37.09
CA ALA A 653 -16.21 55.57 37.25
C ALA A 653 -16.68 56.17 38.59
N PRO A 654 -15.77 56.73 39.42
CA PRO A 654 -16.17 57.31 40.68
C PRO A 654 -17.17 58.45 40.42
N PRO A 655 -18.19 58.63 41.28
CA PRO A 655 -19.25 59.57 41.00
C PRO A 655 -18.68 60.98 40.89
N ARG A 656 -19.04 61.68 39.82
CA ARG A 656 -18.79 63.11 39.68
C ARG A 656 -19.48 63.84 40.84
N ARG A 657 -18.68 64.53 41.67
CA ARG A 657 -19.19 65.52 42.62
C ARG A 657 -19.63 66.76 41.84
N ASP A 658 -20.87 67.18 42.05
CA ASP A 658 -21.33 68.49 41.59
C ASP A 658 -21.21 69.53 42.71
N SER A 659 -20.89 70.75 42.32
CA SER A 659 -20.46 71.89 43.14
C SER A 659 -21.62 72.73 43.67
N THR A 660 -22.71 72.12 44.14
CA THR A 660 -23.74 72.84 44.89
C THR A 660 -24.42 71.91 45.88
N GLY A 661 -23.89 71.81 47.10
CA GLY A 661 -24.51 71.03 48.17
C GLY A 661 -25.94 71.50 48.46
N ARG A 662 -26.92 70.64 48.14
CA ARG A 662 -28.26 70.65 48.75
C ARG A 662 -28.96 69.30 48.58
N GLN A 663 -29.39 68.73 49.71
CA GLN A 663 -30.33 67.61 49.79
C GLN A 663 -31.78 68.11 49.67
N MET A 664 -32.69 67.21 49.24
CA MET A 664 -34.11 67.00 49.63
C MET A 664 -34.97 66.59 48.40
N PRO A 665 -36.14 65.91 48.55
CA PRO A 665 -36.54 64.88 49.52
C PRO A 665 -37.23 63.65 48.88
N THR A 666 -37.43 62.61 49.70
CA THR A 666 -38.20 61.38 49.42
C THR A 666 -39.70 61.65 49.24
N GLY A 667 -40.31 61.05 48.21
CA GLY A 667 -41.76 61.06 48.02
C GLY A 667 -42.29 59.81 47.32
N THR A 668 -43.25 59.14 47.96
CA THR A 668 -44.22 58.16 47.45
C THR A 668 -45.63 58.62 47.89
N PRO A 669 -46.77 58.04 47.48
CA PRO A 669 -47.15 57.29 46.25
C PRO A 669 -48.53 57.71 45.65
N SER A 670 -48.86 57.33 44.41
CA SER A 670 -50.22 56.99 43.90
C SER A 670 -50.07 56.50 42.43
N GLY A 671 -50.81 55.55 41.86
CA GLY A 671 -52.14 55.04 42.16
C GLY A 671 -53.15 55.60 41.14
N ASN A 672 -53.24 55.04 39.92
CA ASN A 672 -54.53 55.00 39.22
C ASN A 672 -54.61 53.99 38.06
N SER A 673 -55.77 53.34 38.05
CA SER A 673 -56.29 52.31 37.17
C SER A 673 -56.87 52.89 35.87
N ARG A 674 -57.03 52.03 34.85
CA ARG A 674 -58.25 51.98 34.01
C ARG A 674 -58.28 50.70 33.18
N SER A 675 -59.36 49.95 33.39
CA SER A 675 -59.83 48.79 32.63
C SER A 675 -61.19 49.13 32.02
N ALA A 676 -61.46 48.72 30.77
CA ALA A 676 -62.82 48.67 30.21
C ALA A 676 -62.90 47.65 29.04
N GLU A 677 -63.17 46.40 29.41
CA GLU A 677 -64.27 45.53 28.94
C GLU A 677 -65.15 45.98 27.74
N ARG A 678 -65.31 45.13 26.70
CA ARG A 678 -66.55 44.34 26.41
C ARG A 678 -66.67 43.71 25.00
N ASN A 679 -67.36 42.55 25.01
CA ASN A 679 -68.32 41.97 24.05
C ASN A 679 -67.96 40.79 23.10
N ARG A 680 -68.24 39.59 23.64
CA ARG A 680 -69.10 38.46 23.19
C ARG A 680 -69.48 38.24 21.70
N GLN A 681 -69.28 36.96 21.31
CA GLN A 681 -70.17 35.97 20.66
C GLN A 681 -70.81 36.29 19.29
N GLN A 682 -70.62 35.39 18.29
CA GLN A 682 -71.68 34.44 17.84
C GLN A 682 -71.29 33.56 16.61
N THR A 683 -71.49 32.25 16.80
CA THR A 683 -72.11 31.21 15.91
C THR A 683 -71.74 30.97 14.43
N ALA A 684 -71.76 29.67 14.12
CA ALA A 684 -71.48 28.98 12.87
C ALA A 684 -72.64 28.93 11.85
N ALA A 685 -72.32 28.69 10.56
CA ALA A 685 -72.93 27.72 9.62
C ALA A 685 -72.44 27.99 8.17
N VAL A 686 -71.78 27.07 7.44
CA VAL A 686 -72.26 25.94 6.60
C VAL A 686 -72.07 26.21 5.08
N ARG A 687 -71.51 25.19 4.37
CA ARG A 687 -71.46 24.90 2.90
C ARG A 687 -70.51 25.77 2.06
N SER A 688 -69.77 25.28 1.06
CA SER A 688 -69.73 24.01 0.31
C SER A 688 -68.54 24.03 -0.66
N GLY A 689 -67.92 22.88 -0.96
CA GLY A 689 -67.08 22.72 -2.16
C GLY A 689 -65.87 21.78 -2.01
N LEU A 690 -66.09 20.47 -2.19
CA LEU A 690 -65.09 19.48 -2.67
C LEU A 690 -64.98 19.58 -4.21
N PRO A 691 -64.09 18.85 -4.94
CA PRO A 691 -63.14 17.78 -4.56
C PRO A 691 -61.71 17.99 -5.16
N SER A 692 -60.65 17.25 -4.78
CA SER A 692 -60.36 15.87 -5.22
C SER A 692 -58.98 15.46 -4.65
N ARG A 693 -58.94 14.46 -3.77
CA ARG A 693 -58.62 13.03 -4.00
C ARG A 693 -57.11 12.70 -4.08
N GLN A 694 -56.55 12.38 -2.92
CA GLN A 694 -55.69 11.20 -2.75
C GLN A 694 -56.55 10.02 -2.26
N ARG A 695 -56.29 8.82 -2.77
CA ARG A 695 -56.61 7.51 -2.18
C ARG A 695 -55.36 6.64 -2.42
N ARG A 696 -54.70 6.07 -1.39
CA ARG A 696 -55.08 4.90 -0.54
C ARG A 696 -55.30 3.65 -1.40
N SER A 697 -54.82 2.44 -1.07
CA SER A 697 -54.30 1.82 0.17
C SER A 697 -54.20 0.30 -0.09
N ALA A 698 -53.41 -0.44 0.71
CA ALA A 698 -53.79 -1.68 1.46
C ALA A 698 -52.52 -2.48 1.83
N ASN A 699 -52.18 -2.66 3.11
CA ASN A 699 -52.67 -3.68 4.08
C ASN A 699 -52.32 -5.14 3.73
N ALA A 700 -51.51 -5.82 4.57
CA ALA A 700 -51.96 -6.86 5.50
C ALA A 700 -50.80 -7.38 6.38
N ALA A 701 -51.14 -7.90 7.56
CA ALA A 701 -50.29 -8.23 8.71
C ALA A 701 -50.00 -9.74 8.86
N SER A 702 -48.98 -10.12 9.64
CA SER A 702 -49.09 -10.92 10.89
C SER A 702 -47.70 -11.44 11.37
N SER A 703 -47.27 -11.09 12.60
CA SER A 703 -46.98 -11.96 13.78
C SER A 703 -45.85 -13.00 13.63
N GLY A 704 -44.90 -13.17 14.54
CA GLY A 704 -44.75 -12.70 15.92
C GLY A 704 -43.36 -13.04 16.49
N ARG A 705 -43.01 -12.39 17.61
CA ARG A 705 -41.80 -12.58 18.44
C ARG A 705 -42.06 -13.68 19.49
N PRO A 706 -41.01 -14.30 20.10
CA PRO A 706 -40.52 -13.73 21.37
C PRO A 706 -39.01 -13.82 21.64
N GLN A 707 -38.61 -12.86 22.48
CA GLN A 707 -37.43 -12.67 23.34
C GLN A 707 -36.54 -13.90 23.66
N GLN A 708 -35.22 -13.66 23.72
CA GLN A 708 -34.31 -14.34 24.63
C GLN A 708 -33.50 -13.35 25.47
N THR A 709 -33.30 -13.76 26.72
CA THR A 709 -32.77 -13.07 27.88
C THR A 709 -31.26 -13.23 28.02
N SER A 710 -30.62 -12.21 28.58
CA SER A 710 -29.26 -12.21 29.12
C SER A 710 -29.00 -13.35 30.13
N MET A 711 -27.82 -13.99 30.08
CA MET A 711 -27.11 -14.41 31.29
C MET A 711 -25.59 -14.45 31.05
N THR A 712 -24.89 -13.76 31.94
CA THR A 712 -23.46 -13.82 32.26
C THR A 712 -23.08 -15.15 32.91
N SER A 713 -21.90 -15.69 32.58
CA SER A 713 -21.17 -16.59 33.50
C SER A 713 -19.66 -16.60 33.24
N THR A 714 -18.91 -16.22 34.28
CA THR A 714 -17.48 -16.43 34.53
C THR A 714 -17.03 -17.90 34.42
N PRO A 715 -15.77 -18.19 34.04
CA PRO A 715 -15.21 -19.54 34.12
C PRO A 715 -14.48 -19.79 35.45
N ALA A 716 -14.63 -21.01 35.96
CA ALA A 716 -13.86 -21.56 37.07
C ALA A 716 -12.92 -22.67 36.55
N ALA A 717 -11.79 -22.79 37.22
CA ALA A 717 -10.62 -23.58 36.88
C ALA A 717 -10.75 -25.10 37.08
N ASP A 718 -9.77 -25.77 36.46
CA ASP A 718 -9.04 -26.95 36.92
C ASP A 718 -9.48 -28.33 36.38
N THR A 719 -8.62 -28.93 35.54
CA THR A 719 -8.02 -30.23 35.83
C THR A 719 -6.84 -30.53 34.91
N THR A 720 -5.70 -30.76 35.54
CA THR A 720 -4.45 -31.26 34.97
C THR A 720 -4.50 -32.79 34.80
N GLN A 721 -4.04 -33.31 33.65
CA GLN A 721 -3.44 -34.65 33.57
C GLN A 721 -2.60 -34.86 32.29
N ASN A 722 -1.28 -34.93 32.50
CA ASN A 722 -0.25 -35.73 31.82
C ASN A 722 -0.42 -36.11 30.34
N ALA A 723 0.40 -35.47 29.49
CA ALA A 723 1.05 -36.13 28.35
C ALA A 723 2.45 -35.51 28.16
N ALA A 724 3.46 -36.15 28.76
CA ALA A 724 4.86 -35.96 28.44
C ALA A 724 5.23 -37.00 27.38
N GLY A 725 5.41 -36.57 26.13
CA GLY A 725 5.78 -37.48 25.04
C GLY A 725 5.34 -36.97 23.67
N ASP A 726 5.84 -35.80 23.27
CA ASP A 726 6.15 -35.41 21.89
C ASP A 726 6.46 -33.90 21.90
N ARG A 727 7.73 -33.56 22.08
CA ARG A 727 8.24 -32.18 21.91
C ARG A 727 9.25 -32.10 20.77
N GLY A 728 9.28 -33.11 19.89
CA GLY A 728 10.30 -33.28 18.86
C GLY A 728 9.81 -33.14 17.42
N SER A 729 8.55 -32.80 17.16
CA SER A 729 8.00 -32.73 15.79
C SER A 729 7.15 -31.48 15.50
N MET A 730 7.25 -30.45 16.34
CA MET A 730 6.48 -29.19 16.19
C MET A 730 7.36 -27.98 15.85
N LEU A 731 8.70 -28.12 15.96
CA LEU A 731 9.69 -27.09 15.62
C LEU A 731 10.19 -27.19 14.15
N ASP A 732 10.02 -28.35 13.50
CA ASP A 732 10.44 -28.56 12.10
C ASP A 732 9.42 -28.03 11.06
N LEU A 733 8.28 -27.50 11.49
CA LEU A 733 7.14 -27.14 10.63
C LEU A 733 6.80 -25.64 10.63
N MET A 734 7.60 -24.79 11.29
CA MET A 734 7.38 -23.34 11.42
C MET A 734 8.38 -22.47 10.62
N PHE A 735 9.21 -23.07 9.75
CA PHE A 735 10.32 -22.36 9.09
C PHE A 735 10.31 -22.47 7.57
N GLN A 736 9.26 -21.98 6.92
CA GLN A 736 9.17 -21.93 5.45
C GLN A 736 8.16 -20.83 5.06
N GLN A 737 8.51 -19.54 4.88
CA GLN A 737 8.49 -18.90 3.54
C GLN A 737 8.51 -17.35 3.47
N LEU A 738 9.43 -16.70 4.19
CA LEU A 738 10.31 -15.75 3.46
C LEU A 738 11.38 -16.50 2.62
N SER A 739 11.27 -17.84 2.56
CA SER A 739 11.90 -18.87 1.69
C SER A 739 11.22 -20.27 1.81
N VAL A 740 10.86 -20.95 0.69
CA VAL A 740 10.63 -22.45 0.48
C VAL A 740 9.20 -23.04 0.25
N VAL A 741 8.81 -23.29 -1.01
CA VAL A 741 7.72 -24.23 -1.37
C VAL A 741 8.26 -25.66 -1.55
N GLY A 742 7.49 -26.65 -1.08
CA GLY A 742 7.11 -27.84 -1.87
C GLY A 742 8.03 -29.06 -1.90
N LEU A 743 7.52 -30.19 -1.39
CA LEU A 743 8.10 -31.53 -1.58
C LEU A 743 7.38 -32.30 -2.71
N ASN A 744 8.18 -32.66 -3.73
CA ASN A 744 8.23 -33.88 -4.57
C ASN A 744 6.96 -34.69 -4.92
N ASP A 745 6.72 -34.84 -6.23
CA ASP A 745 6.49 -36.16 -6.85
C ASP A 745 6.96 -36.17 -8.34
N LEU A 746 8.15 -36.70 -8.60
CA LEU A 746 8.57 -37.15 -9.94
C LEU A 746 9.18 -38.55 -9.84
N GLU A 747 8.40 -39.55 -10.23
CA GLU A 747 8.82 -40.94 -10.36
C GLU A 747 9.96 -41.09 -11.38
N GLN A 748 11.12 -41.57 -10.91
CA GLN A 748 12.20 -42.05 -11.76
C GLN A 748 11.83 -43.39 -12.40
N SER A 749 11.73 -43.42 -13.73
CA SER A 749 11.82 -44.64 -14.52
C SER A 749 13.26 -45.17 -14.57
N PRO A 750 13.54 -46.45 -14.23
CA PRO A 750 14.90 -46.98 -14.32
C PRO A 750 15.20 -47.57 -15.70
N VAL A 751 16.18 -46.97 -16.37
CA VAL A 751 16.91 -47.58 -17.50
C VAL A 751 17.70 -48.79 -16.98
N ARG A 752 17.23 -50.01 -17.29
CA ARG A 752 18.04 -51.23 -17.17
C ARG A 752 18.73 -51.54 -18.49
N GLY A 753 20.06 -51.47 -18.48
CA GLY A 753 20.90 -52.11 -19.48
C GLY A 753 22.02 -52.93 -18.82
N ARG A 754 21.99 -54.26 -18.99
CA ARG A 754 23.15 -55.07 -19.40
C ARG A 754 22.84 -56.57 -19.57
N HIS A 755 23.13 -57.03 -20.80
CA HIS A 755 23.70 -58.31 -21.25
C HIS A 755 23.09 -59.67 -20.86
N GLY A 756 22.78 -60.45 -21.91
CA GLY A 756 23.41 -61.78 -22.07
C GLY A 756 22.50 -62.98 -22.39
N ARG A 757 22.07 -63.12 -23.65
CA ARG A 757 22.27 -64.30 -24.54
C ARG A 757 21.44 -64.17 -25.82
#